data_AF-A0AAE0S2J4-F1
#
_entry.id   AF-A0AAE0S2J4-F1
#
_cell.length_a   1.000
_cell.length_b   1.000
_cell.length_c   1.000
_cell.angle_alpha   90.00
_cell.angle_beta   90.00
_cell.angle_gamma   90.00
#
_symmetry.space_group_name_H-M   'P 1'
#
loop_
_entity.id
_entity.type
_entity.pdbx_description
1 polymer ?
#
loop_
_entity_poly.entity_id
_entity_poly.type
_entity_poly.pdbx_seq_one_letter_code
_entity_poly.pdbx_strand_id
1 'polypeptide(L)'
;MSADMLMREKLFEKINNARIRTALENFSPDMKLALFEVLFFLHTNHSRFADYRYQIYKSPEENKKPNEEAEISSSDLYVPGAAEGVLGIDNLNHMLKDSFAEYCDREFNIPYIGKQEHTPFLSICSIGSVGTIAHKPDKSDLDIQVQYDLFPSYAPEGFIRHDNIVKLMGEMEELLAEEHGQEGEDGKRVLAGNFFENYIKKYFPGIGRYISSYERKEEFDKSPALIGQLLLELEKLYRVHYVLSQGKELKQKELLIQQKIKRISDHLSKKFPYSDIFFFPYTTDNYRRGQHGTTKKNKEASGSAYELILNYETLLPGIQFNSAVPTHFLYNNEVNRSPGKYAYFMSMDYVVEHFGAVYWEAFKASQGNLAKAFLNLLRIEIMLWKDESPTVINCIKDRSMYSVERKKDNDEFGLNILPSKTFNQQDIAEAEVTIPNLIYDPWWIRYKILKYSYENPPGVISVAESRQILRMIDICFAIHIMMAEVIDEENYGTKNVKISYRYNFLRFFYNNAFPLFSQNRDKINRIFAGDTDEIRTLEKEMKSLFYHCIQRVEFRSKISSGKLTANREEFEIWYHYFKRYFNPPPNMIPLSILKHHKQRRNRLVIIYRDKLWFFTSIYEKETKLNEVLSMADKQGKVELFRHSSFLFGFAYCILNNYFFVNIKGSIRKTLSTVEVNFSGYNEQKDKIISRLPQDGADRIGRFILEKFSPFPVNYRDAMNPNNPVHDMCIFLNMMVFGRIDILYRDTLNNWYYTSMLADNVRAKSKQLFDSPEEFLNSHEIFAHIHTFCTKSNVRQAKGASNIHVWVNPVSLNMQGSPEHKQEYSENKFKSNYINYTQLRLNNNTAETPANKNTG
;
A
#
# COMPACT_ATOMS: atom_id res chain seq x y z
N MET A 1 10.11 -38.54 9.19
CA MET A 1 9.34 -37.70 8.24
C MET A 1 8.57 -38.62 7.31
N SER A 2 7.32 -38.32 6.95
CA SER A 2 6.55 -39.16 6.00
C SER A 2 6.96 -38.87 4.54
N ALA A 3 6.69 -39.81 3.63
CA ALA A 3 6.96 -39.63 2.20
C ALA A 3 6.18 -38.45 1.60
N ASP A 4 4.93 -38.25 2.00
CA ASP A 4 4.10 -37.09 1.63
C ASP A 4 4.71 -35.77 2.10
N MET A 5 5.22 -35.71 3.34
CA MET A 5 5.88 -34.51 3.86
C MET A 5 7.16 -34.15 3.09
N LEU A 6 7.99 -35.15 2.74
CA LEU A 6 9.17 -34.96 1.89
C LEU A 6 8.81 -34.51 0.46
N MET A 7 7.69 -35.02 -0.09
CA MET A 7 7.18 -34.60 -1.40
C MET A 7 6.70 -33.14 -1.38
N ARG A 8 6.02 -32.71 -0.30
CA ARG A 8 5.57 -31.32 -0.09
C ARG A 8 6.74 -30.36 0.08
N GLU A 9 7.76 -30.74 0.82
CA GLU A 9 9.00 -29.96 0.98
C GLU A 9 9.68 -29.74 -0.37
N LYS A 10 9.90 -30.79 -1.17
CA LYS A 10 10.45 -30.67 -2.53
C LYS A 10 9.59 -29.82 -3.47
N LEU A 11 8.27 -29.90 -3.35
CA LEU A 11 7.35 -29.04 -4.11
C LEU A 11 7.50 -27.57 -3.68
N PHE A 12 7.54 -27.28 -2.38
CA PHE A 12 7.79 -25.93 -1.86
C PHE A 12 9.15 -25.40 -2.32
N GLU A 13 10.21 -26.20 -2.22
CA GLU A 13 11.55 -25.82 -2.65
C GLU A 13 11.56 -25.44 -4.15
N LYS A 14 10.93 -26.25 -5.01
CA LYS A 14 10.77 -25.95 -6.44
C LYS A 14 10.05 -24.62 -6.67
N ILE A 15 8.96 -24.36 -5.95
CA ILE A 15 8.18 -23.13 -6.06
C ILE A 15 9.03 -21.94 -5.60
N ASN A 16 9.62 -22.02 -4.41
CA ASN A 16 10.42 -20.93 -3.84
C ASN A 16 11.66 -20.64 -4.69
N ASN A 17 12.31 -21.67 -5.26
CA ASN A 17 13.40 -21.54 -6.24
C ASN A 17 12.97 -20.71 -7.47
N ALA A 18 11.82 -21.03 -8.09
CA ALA A 18 11.32 -20.29 -9.25
C ALA A 18 11.02 -18.82 -8.91
N ARG A 19 10.52 -18.56 -7.70
CA ARG A 19 10.18 -17.21 -7.22
C ARG A 19 11.42 -16.40 -6.85
N ILE A 20 12.39 -16.98 -6.13
CA ILE A 20 13.71 -16.37 -5.83
C ILE A 20 14.38 -15.93 -7.12
N ARG A 21 14.44 -16.81 -8.13
CA ARG A 21 14.98 -16.47 -9.45
C ARG A 21 14.26 -15.27 -10.06
N THR A 22 12.92 -15.30 -10.08
CA THR A 22 12.09 -14.20 -10.59
C THR A 22 12.31 -12.89 -9.81
N ALA A 23 12.59 -12.93 -8.51
CA ALA A 23 12.96 -11.72 -7.77
C ALA A 23 14.37 -11.23 -8.11
N LEU A 24 15.38 -12.09 -8.11
CA LEU A 24 16.75 -11.71 -8.46
C LEU A 24 16.91 -11.21 -9.90
N GLU A 25 16.03 -11.63 -10.81
CA GLU A 25 15.92 -11.10 -12.17
C GLU A 25 15.39 -9.65 -12.23
N ASN A 26 14.56 -9.22 -11.28
CA ASN A 26 13.84 -7.94 -11.30
C ASN A 26 14.26 -6.95 -10.18
N PHE A 27 14.97 -7.41 -9.16
CA PHE A 27 15.55 -6.54 -8.13
C PHE A 27 16.71 -5.72 -8.69
N SER A 28 16.70 -4.42 -8.40
CA SER A 28 17.84 -3.53 -8.54
C SER A 28 19.05 -4.04 -7.72
N PRO A 29 20.28 -3.58 -8.01
CA PRO A 29 21.45 -4.00 -7.24
C PRO A 29 21.33 -3.63 -5.76
N ASP A 30 20.90 -2.41 -5.42
CA ASP A 30 20.72 -1.94 -4.05
C ASP A 30 19.68 -2.75 -3.27
N MET A 31 18.55 -3.12 -3.90
CA MET A 31 17.51 -3.93 -3.24
C MET A 31 18.05 -5.32 -2.83
N LYS A 32 18.99 -5.89 -3.59
CA LYS A 32 19.66 -7.16 -3.24
C LYS A 32 20.60 -6.99 -2.05
N LEU A 33 21.41 -5.93 -2.04
CA LEU A 33 22.34 -5.65 -0.94
C LEU A 33 21.57 -5.34 0.35
N ALA A 34 20.48 -4.58 0.25
CA ALA A 34 19.61 -4.28 1.36
C ALA A 34 18.93 -5.53 1.93
N LEU A 35 18.46 -6.46 1.10
CA LEU A 35 17.96 -7.77 1.54
C LEU A 35 19.03 -8.58 2.30
N PHE A 36 20.30 -8.53 1.87
CA PHE A 36 21.40 -9.17 2.60
C PHE A 36 21.61 -8.51 3.97
N GLU A 37 21.57 -7.19 4.07
CA GLU A 37 21.63 -6.50 5.36
C GLU A 37 20.44 -6.83 6.28
N VAL A 38 19.23 -7.03 5.73
CA VAL A 38 18.07 -7.51 6.51
C VAL A 38 18.36 -8.88 7.13
N LEU A 39 18.81 -9.85 6.31
CA LEU A 39 19.11 -11.20 6.80
C LEU A 39 20.21 -11.17 7.85
N PHE A 40 21.27 -10.41 7.61
CA PHE A 40 22.43 -10.29 8.50
C PHE A 40 22.12 -9.59 9.83
N PHE A 41 21.46 -8.43 9.82
CA PHE A 41 21.15 -7.68 11.04
C PHE A 41 19.96 -8.24 11.81
N LEU A 42 19.08 -9.04 11.20
CA LEU A 42 18.16 -9.87 12.00
C LEU A 42 18.91 -11.00 12.69
N HIS A 43 19.83 -11.66 11.98
CA HIS A 43 20.63 -12.76 12.52
C HIS A 43 21.61 -12.35 13.62
N THR A 44 22.15 -11.12 13.62
CA THR A 44 23.17 -10.66 14.58
C THR A 44 22.70 -9.49 15.46
N ASN A 45 23.29 -9.31 16.63
CA ASN A 45 23.06 -8.21 17.56
C ASN A 45 24.34 -7.92 18.38
N HIS A 46 25.45 -7.67 17.70
CA HIS A 46 26.75 -7.45 18.34
C HIS A 46 27.01 -5.96 18.59
N SER A 47 27.52 -5.63 19.78
CA SER A 47 27.97 -4.29 20.21
C SER A 47 28.88 -3.53 19.23
N ARG A 48 29.60 -4.22 18.34
CA ARG A 48 30.44 -3.59 17.30
C ARG A 48 29.65 -2.75 16.29
N PHE A 49 28.32 -2.94 16.23
CA PHE A 49 27.41 -2.21 15.35
C PHE A 49 26.69 -1.04 16.06
N ALA A 50 27.13 -0.62 17.24
CA ALA A 50 26.57 0.53 17.96
C ALA A 50 26.94 1.90 17.33
N ASP A 51 28.03 1.98 16.58
CA ASP A 51 28.36 3.09 15.65
C ASP A 51 28.78 2.48 14.30
N TYR A 52 27.86 1.74 13.66
CA TYR A 52 28.15 1.16 12.36
C TYR A 52 28.25 2.26 11.30
N ARG A 53 29.44 2.45 10.74
CA ARG A 53 29.73 3.46 9.70
C ARG A 53 29.65 2.82 8.32
N TYR A 54 29.00 3.51 7.39
CA TYR A 54 28.76 3.02 6.05
C TYR A 54 28.73 4.17 5.04
N GLN A 55 29.06 3.83 3.79
CA GLN A 55 28.82 4.71 2.65
C GLN A 55 27.35 4.62 2.22
N ILE A 56 26.72 5.76 1.94
CA ILE A 56 25.39 5.80 1.33
C ILE A 56 25.49 5.33 -0.13
N TYR A 57 24.61 4.42 -0.53
CA TYR A 57 24.54 3.89 -1.89
C TYR A 57 24.07 4.99 -2.86
N LYS A 58 24.98 5.41 -3.76
CA LYS A 58 24.68 6.29 -4.89
C LYS A 58 24.26 5.44 -6.09
N SER A 59 23.25 5.91 -6.84
CA SER A 59 22.76 5.19 -8.02
C SER A 59 23.83 5.11 -9.12
N PRO A 60 23.76 4.12 -10.04
CA PRO A 60 24.70 4.02 -11.17
C PRO A 60 24.71 5.24 -12.11
N GLU A 61 23.66 6.06 -12.09
CA GLU A 61 23.59 7.32 -12.83
C GLU A 61 24.31 8.47 -12.10
N GLU A 62 24.27 8.49 -10.76
CA GLU A 62 24.98 9.48 -9.93
C GLU A 62 26.49 9.22 -9.88
N ASN A 63 26.90 7.94 -9.87
CA ASN A 63 28.31 7.54 -9.92
C ASN A 63 29.05 7.96 -11.21
N LYS A 64 28.33 8.48 -12.22
CA LYS A 64 28.93 9.07 -13.43
C LYS A 64 29.41 10.51 -13.24
N LYS A 65 29.14 11.15 -12.10
CA LYS A 65 29.69 12.47 -11.76
C LYS A 65 31.07 12.30 -11.09
N PRO A 66 32.18 12.78 -11.69
CA PRO A 66 33.52 12.38 -11.22
C PRO A 66 33.99 12.92 -9.86
N ASN A 67 33.29 13.88 -9.24
CA ASN A 67 33.85 14.75 -8.19
C ASN A 67 33.04 14.84 -6.87
N GLU A 68 32.08 13.95 -6.61
CA GLU A 68 31.35 13.95 -5.33
C GLU A 68 31.90 12.87 -4.38
N GLU A 69 32.58 13.28 -3.30
CA GLU A 69 33.07 12.38 -2.24
C GLU A 69 31.97 11.42 -1.73
N ALA A 70 32.42 10.28 -1.22
CA ALA A 70 31.54 9.28 -0.63
C ALA A 70 30.89 9.84 0.65
N GLU A 71 29.57 10.02 0.65
CA GLU A 71 28.85 10.44 1.84
C GLU A 71 28.85 9.30 2.87
N ILE A 72 29.62 9.47 3.93
CA ILE A 72 29.72 8.53 5.05
C ILE A 72 28.68 8.90 6.10
N SER A 73 27.87 7.92 6.48
CA SER A 73 26.87 8.01 7.55
C SER A 73 27.19 6.97 8.63
N SER A 74 26.56 7.10 9.80
CA SER A 74 26.57 6.04 10.82
C SER A 74 25.19 5.76 11.39
N SER A 75 25.03 4.59 12.02
CA SER A 75 23.79 4.17 12.67
C SER A 75 24.05 3.19 13.81
N ASP A 76 23.28 3.34 14.89
CA ASP A 76 23.28 2.43 16.03
C ASP A 76 22.30 1.26 15.77
N LEU A 77 22.86 0.11 15.40
CA LEU A 77 22.12 -1.12 15.09
C LEU A 77 22.12 -2.11 16.27
N TYR A 78 22.89 -1.87 17.33
CA TYR A 78 22.99 -2.77 18.47
C TYR A 78 21.93 -2.45 19.54
N VAL A 79 21.05 -3.40 19.84
CA VAL A 79 20.03 -3.24 20.88
C VAL A 79 20.34 -4.19 22.04
N PRO A 80 20.89 -3.72 23.17
CA PRO A 80 21.24 -4.58 24.31
C PRO A 80 20.08 -5.49 24.74
N GLY A 81 20.34 -6.80 24.80
CA GLY A 81 19.34 -7.81 25.18
C GLY A 81 18.26 -8.12 24.13
N ALA A 82 18.29 -7.50 22.94
CA ALA A 82 17.41 -7.91 21.85
C ALA A 82 17.81 -9.27 21.28
N ALA A 83 16.81 -9.99 20.80
CA ALA A 83 16.97 -11.30 20.21
C ALA A 83 17.78 -11.27 18.89
N GLU A 84 18.51 -12.34 18.63
CA GLU A 84 19.30 -12.60 17.42
C GLU A 84 19.20 -14.09 17.04
N GLY A 85 19.56 -14.43 15.81
CA GLY A 85 19.40 -15.79 15.25
C GLY A 85 18.22 -15.94 14.28
N VAL A 86 18.55 -16.11 13.00
CA VAL A 86 17.60 -16.45 11.91
C VAL A 86 17.66 -17.93 11.61
N LEU A 87 16.50 -18.60 11.58
CA LEU A 87 16.37 -20.03 11.30
C LEU A 87 16.82 -20.35 9.86
N GLY A 88 17.79 -21.26 9.71
CA GLY A 88 18.24 -21.76 8.40
C GLY A 88 19.09 -20.78 7.58
N ILE A 89 19.72 -19.80 8.23
CA ILE A 89 20.66 -18.84 7.62
C ILE A 89 21.97 -19.49 7.14
N ASP A 90 22.36 -20.61 7.76
CA ASP A 90 23.53 -21.45 7.44
C ASP A 90 23.28 -22.30 6.18
N ASN A 91 22.00 -22.54 5.87
CA ASN A 91 21.54 -23.32 4.74
C ASN A 91 20.66 -22.49 3.78
N LEU A 92 20.95 -21.20 3.59
CA LEU A 92 20.24 -20.35 2.62
C LEU A 92 20.14 -20.99 1.24
N ASN A 93 19.11 -20.59 0.51
CA ASN A 93 18.90 -20.99 -0.89
C ASN A 93 20.17 -20.79 -1.74
N HIS A 94 20.52 -21.76 -2.57
CA HIS A 94 21.74 -21.70 -3.41
C HIS A 94 21.81 -20.47 -4.34
N MET A 95 20.68 -19.87 -4.72
CA MET A 95 20.66 -18.63 -5.51
C MET A 95 20.96 -17.35 -4.69
N LEU A 96 21.02 -17.45 -3.36
CA LEU A 96 21.33 -16.35 -2.44
C LEU A 96 22.62 -16.60 -1.66
N LYS A 97 22.91 -17.85 -1.29
CA LYS A 97 23.92 -18.26 -0.32
C LYS A 97 25.30 -17.66 -0.58
N ASP A 98 25.82 -17.85 -1.79
CA ASP A 98 27.21 -17.49 -2.11
C ASP A 98 27.37 -15.96 -2.16
N SER A 99 26.49 -15.26 -2.90
CA SER A 99 26.46 -13.79 -2.95
C SER A 99 26.20 -13.13 -1.59
N PHE A 100 25.47 -13.79 -0.69
CA PHE A 100 25.24 -13.33 0.68
C PHE A 100 26.51 -13.48 1.54
N ALA A 101 27.22 -14.61 1.41
CA ALA A 101 28.50 -14.82 2.09
C ALA A 101 29.57 -13.84 1.60
N GLU A 102 29.71 -13.66 0.28
CA GLU A 102 30.59 -12.65 -0.33
C GLU A 102 30.28 -11.22 0.14
N TYR A 103 28.99 -10.88 0.27
CA TYR A 103 28.57 -9.59 0.81
C TYR A 103 28.98 -9.42 2.27
N CYS A 104 28.76 -10.43 3.11
CA CYS A 104 29.07 -10.36 4.53
C CYS A 104 30.57 -10.38 4.82
N ASP A 105 31.37 -11.05 4.00
CA ASP A 105 32.82 -10.97 4.07
C ASP A 105 33.29 -9.55 3.72
N ARG A 106 32.86 -9.02 2.58
CA ARG A 106 33.28 -7.69 2.10
C ARG A 106 32.85 -6.54 3.03
N GLU A 107 31.60 -6.52 3.48
CA GLU A 107 31.03 -5.38 4.22
C GLU A 107 31.20 -5.51 5.74
N PHE A 108 31.24 -6.74 6.26
CA PHE A 108 31.26 -7.01 7.71
C PHE A 108 32.49 -7.77 8.19
N ASN A 109 33.40 -8.20 7.30
CA ASN A 109 34.54 -9.06 7.62
C ASN A 109 34.09 -10.34 8.35
N ILE A 110 33.02 -10.97 7.84
CA ILE A 110 32.47 -12.25 8.32
C ILE A 110 32.28 -13.19 7.10
N PRO A 111 33.25 -14.08 6.81
CA PRO A 111 33.16 -15.03 5.69
C PRO A 111 32.22 -16.21 5.97
N TYR A 112 31.84 -16.45 7.23
CA TYR A 112 30.95 -17.53 7.62
C TYR A 112 29.96 -17.08 8.69
N ILE A 113 28.67 -17.27 8.41
CA ILE A 113 27.57 -17.00 9.33
C ILE A 113 27.18 -18.33 9.97
N GLY A 114 27.58 -18.49 11.23
CA GLY A 114 27.34 -19.71 12.00
C GLY A 114 25.88 -19.93 12.34
N LYS A 115 25.51 -21.20 12.52
CA LYS A 115 24.25 -21.57 13.13
C LYS A 115 24.25 -21.16 14.61
N GLN A 116 23.19 -20.49 15.06
CA GLN A 116 22.97 -20.23 16.49
C GLN A 116 22.18 -21.37 17.13
N GLU A 117 22.39 -21.60 18.43
CA GLU A 117 21.68 -22.62 19.20
C GLU A 117 20.18 -22.32 19.30
N HIS A 118 19.82 -21.04 19.38
CA HIS A 118 18.45 -20.54 19.39
C HIS A 118 18.24 -19.60 18.19
N THR A 119 17.11 -19.76 17.50
CA THR A 119 16.76 -18.94 16.33
C THR A 119 15.35 -18.36 16.50
N PRO A 120 15.20 -17.22 17.18
CA PRO A 120 13.91 -16.57 17.44
C PRO A 120 13.24 -16.08 16.15
N PHE A 121 14.01 -15.69 15.11
CA PHE A 121 13.43 -15.31 13.81
C PHE A 121 13.20 -16.57 12.96
N LEU A 122 11.96 -17.05 12.93
CA LEU A 122 11.58 -18.30 12.26
C LEU A 122 11.40 -18.15 10.75
N SER A 123 10.85 -17.01 10.31
CA SER A 123 10.50 -16.80 8.90
C SER A 123 10.72 -15.34 8.51
N ILE A 124 11.49 -15.15 7.44
CA ILE A 124 11.70 -13.90 6.73
C ILE A 124 11.22 -14.15 5.30
N CYS A 125 10.08 -13.57 4.96
CA CYS A 125 9.48 -13.70 3.63
C CYS A 125 9.00 -12.37 3.10
N SER A 126 8.94 -12.21 1.78
CA SER A 126 8.22 -11.07 1.21
C SER A 126 6.71 -11.28 1.28
N ILE A 127 5.94 -10.22 1.07
CA ILE A 127 4.51 -10.28 0.74
C ILE A 127 4.25 -9.51 -0.57
N GLY A 128 3.04 -9.62 -1.14
CA GLY A 128 2.69 -8.86 -2.34
C GLY A 128 3.18 -9.49 -3.65
N SER A 129 3.74 -8.67 -4.54
CA SER A 129 4.07 -9.06 -5.92
C SER A 129 5.52 -9.53 -6.12
N VAL A 130 6.39 -9.41 -5.11
CA VAL A 130 7.80 -9.79 -5.22
C VAL A 130 7.95 -11.29 -5.56
N GLY A 131 8.76 -11.60 -6.57
CA GLY A 131 8.97 -12.97 -7.04
C GLY A 131 7.77 -13.59 -7.78
N THR A 132 6.96 -12.77 -8.45
CA THR A 132 5.83 -13.19 -9.29
C THR A 132 5.90 -12.50 -10.66
N ILE A 133 5.05 -12.89 -11.62
CA ILE A 133 4.83 -12.16 -12.87
C ILE A 133 4.36 -10.72 -12.66
N ALA A 134 3.88 -10.34 -11.47
CA ALA A 134 3.52 -8.96 -11.13
C ALA A 134 4.68 -8.15 -10.49
N HIS A 135 5.85 -8.75 -10.29
CA HIS A 135 7.05 -8.08 -9.78
C HIS A 135 7.56 -7.08 -10.83
N LYS A 136 7.64 -5.80 -10.49
CA LYS A 136 8.00 -4.74 -11.44
C LYS A 136 9.48 -4.38 -11.29
N PRO A 137 10.30 -4.50 -12.34
CA PRO A 137 11.70 -4.05 -12.31
C PRO A 137 11.80 -2.62 -11.77
N ASP A 138 12.69 -2.43 -10.79
CA ASP A 138 13.06 -1.13 -10.21
C ASP A 138 11.87 -0.26 -9.70
N LYS A 139 10.70 -0.86 -9.47
CA LYS A 139 9.43 -0.18 -9.11
C LYS A 139 8.57 -0.97 -8.10
N SER A 140 9.10 -2.04 -7.54
CA SER A 140 8.42 -2.86 -6.53
C SER A 140 9.14 -2.72 -5.20
N ASP A 141 8.41 -2.13 -4.26
CA ASP A 141 8.73 -2.08 -2.85
C ASP A 141 8.95 -3.50 -2.30
N LEU A 142 9.88 -3.65 -1.35
CA LEU A 142 10.15 -4.91 -0.67
C LEU A 142 9.45 -4.93 0.69
N ASP A 143 8.20 -5.37 0.67
CA ASP A 143 7.43 -5.67 1.88
C ASP A 143 7.94 -6.97 2.53
N ILE A 144 8.61 -6.87 3.68
CA ILE A 144 9.20 -8.00 4.42
C ILE A 144 8.36 -8.34 5.65
N GLN A 145 7.76 -9.52 5.65
CA GLN A 145 7.17 -10.13 6.83
C GLN A 145 8.26 -10.82 7.66
N VAL A 146 8.35 -10.46 8.94
CA VAL A 146 9.32 -11.03 9.89
C VAL A 146 8.55 -11.73 11.01
N GLN A 147 8.48 -13.06 10.92
CA GLN A 147 7.86 -13.88 11.96
C GLN A 147 8.91 -14.34 12.97
N TYR A 148 8.65 -14.08 14.25
CA TYR A 148 9.48 -14.52 15.36
C TYR A 148 8.71 -15.33 16.40
N ASP A 149 9.43 -16.11 17.21
CA ASP A 149 8.94 -16.69 18.45
C ASP A 149 9.73 -16.10 19.63
N LEU A 150 9.04 -15.88 20.75
CA LEU A 150 9.59 -15.40 22.01
C LEU A 150 9.58 -16.49 23.10
N PHE A 151 8.94 -17.63 22.80
CA PHE A 151 8.84 -18.77 23.69
C PHE A 151 10.04 -19.72 23.55
N PRO A 152 10.40 -20.47 24.60
CA PRO A 152 11.32 -21.59 24.49
C PRO A 152 10.86 -22.57 23.40
N SER A 153 11.80 -23.09 22.61
CA SER A 153 11.49 -23.97 21.47
C SER A 153 10.87 -25.31 21.88
N TYR A 154 11.07 -25.72 23.14
CA TYR A 154 10.54 -26.95 23.73
C TYR A 154 10.14 -26.71 25.19
N ALA A 155 9.14 -27.44 25.68
CA ALA A 155 8.89 -27.53 27.12
C ALA A 155 10.03 -28.32 27.79
N PRO A 156 10.36 -28.04 29.08
CA PRO A 156 11.44 -28.72 29.79
C PRO A 156 11.30 -30.25 29.82
N GLU A 157 12.42 -30.96 29.82
CA GLU A 157 12.42 -32.41 29.92
C GLU A 157 11.76 -32.85 31.25
N GLY A 158 10.73 -33.70 31.15
CA GLY A 158 9.86 -34.07 32.26
C GLY A 158 8.54 -33.29 32.38
N PHE A 159 8.29 -32.27 31.55
CA PHE A 159 7.01 -31.53 31.53
C PHE A 159 5.77 -32.44 31.32
N ILE A 160 5.92 -33.53 30.56
CA ILE A 160 4.84 -34.49 30.22
C ILE A 160 4.45 -35.38 31.43
N ARG A 161 5.15 -35.30 32.57
CA ARG A 161 4.78 -36.05 33.78
C ARG A 161 3.49 -35.48 34.37
N HIS A 162 2.54 -36.35 34.71
CA HIS A 162 1.26 -36.02 35.31
C HIS A 162 1.35 -34.99 36.44
N ASP A 163 2.24 -35.19 37.41
CA ASP A 163 2.36 -34.31 38.58
C ASP A 163 2.82 -32.89 38.21
N ASN A 164 3.62 -32.76 37.15
CA ASN A 164 4.03 -31.47 36.60
C ASN A 164 2.88 -30.79 35.84
N ILE A 165 2.05 -31.56 35.13
CA ILE A 165 0.85 -31.04 34.44
C ILE A 165 -0.18 -30.54 35.45
N VAL A 166 -0.44 -31.32 36.51
CA VAL A 166 -1.36 -30.95 37.61
C VAL A 166 -0.85 -29.71 38.35
N LYS A 167 0.45 -29.65 38.69
CA LYS A 167 1.07 -28.47 39.31
C LYS A 167 0.92 -27.22 38.44
N LEU A 168 1.22 -27.34 37.15
CA LEU A 168 1.13 -26.23 36.19
C LEU A 168 -0.31 -25.76 35.98
N MET A 169 -1.28 -26.66 36.07
CA MET A 169 -2.71 -26.29 36.07
C MET A 169 -3.10 -25.53 37.35
N GLY A 170 -2.62 -25.93 38.53
CA GLY A 170 -2.83 -25.15 39.76
C GLY A 170 -2.22 -23.75 39.67
N GLU A 171 -0.97 -23.64 39.21
CA GLU A 171 -0.31 -22.35 38.97
C GLU A 171 -1.07 -21.49 37.94
N MET A 172 -1.65 -22.10 36.90
CA MET A 172 -2.51 -21.38 35.94
C MET A 172 -3.85 -20.94 36.54
N GLU A 173 -4.44 -21.73 37.44
CA GLU A 173 -5.68 -21.37 38.14
C GLU A 173 -5.46 -20.15 39.04
N GLU A 174 -4.37 -20.15 39.81
CA GLU A 174 -3.94 -19.00 40.64
C GLU A 174 -3.71 -17.75 39.78
N LEU A 175 -2.92 -17.84 38.70
CA LEU A 175 -2.64 -16.70 37.82
C LEU A 175 -3.89 -16.15 37.11
N LEU A 176 -4.83 -17.02 36.70
CA LEU A 176 -6.11 -16.59 36.15
C LEU A 176 -7.02 -15.97 37.22
N ALA A 177 -6.95 -16.43 38.47
CA ALA A 177 -7.65 -15.81 39.59
C ALA A 177 -7.08 -14.41 39.90
N GLU A 178 -5.77 -14.21 39.84
CA GLU A 178 -5.17 -12.88 39.97
C GLU A 178 -5.65 -11.91 38.87
N GLU A 179 -5.72 -12.36 37.60
CA GLU A 179 -6.10 -11.49 36.48
C GLU A 179 -7.63 -11.24 36.38
N HIS A 180 -8.45 -12.27 36.61
CA HIS A 180 -9.89 -12.25 36.32
C HIS A 180 -10.81 -12.60 37.51
N GLY A 181 -10.24 -13.01 38.64
CA GLY A 181 -11.00 -13.39 39.83
C GLY A 181 -11.65 -12.21 40.54
N GLN A 182 -12.67 -12.54 41.32
CA GLN A 182 -13.32 -11.61 42.26
C GLN A 182 -12.62 -11.70 43.61
N GLU A 183 -12.59 -10.59 44.35
CA GLU A 183 -11.98 -10.52 45.68
C GLU A 183 -12.87 -11.27 46.68
N GLY A 184 -12.32 -12.31 47.30
CA GLY A 184 -12.99 -13.16 48.28
C GLY A 184 -12.94 -12.58 49.70
N GLU A 185 -13.62 -13.23 50.64
CA GLU A 185 -13.73 -12.79 52.04
C GLU A 185 -12.38 -12.78 52.79
N ASP A 186 -11.38 -13.53 52.30
CA ASP A 186 -10.01 -13.58 52.83
C ASP A 186 -9.05 -12.58 52.13
N GLY A 187 -9.56 -11.76 51.20
CA GLY A 187 -8.77 -10.83 50.39
C GLY A 187 -8.00 -11.47 49.24
N LYS A 188 -8.11 -12.79 49.02
CA LYS A 188 -7.56 -13.44 47.82
C LYS A 188 -8.54 -13.31 46.67
N ARG A 189 -8.03 -13.20 45.44
CA ARG A 189 -8.87 -13.30 44.25
C ARG A 189 -9.16 -14.77 43.95
N VAL A 190 -10.42 -15.09 43.66
CA VAL A 190 -10.88 -16.45 43.36
C VAL A 190 -11.70 -16.44 42.07
N LEU A 191 -11.57 -17.48 41.25
CA LEU A 191 -12.38 -17.68 40.05
C LEU A 191 -13.79 -18.15 40.45
N ALA A 192 -14.82 -17.63 39.78
CA ALA A 192 -16.21 -17.90 40.14
C ALA A 192 -16.65 -19.32 39.74
N GLY A 193 -16.94 -20.17 40.73
CA GLY A 193 -17.45 -21.54 40.53
C GLY A 193 -16.52 -22.41 39.67
N ASN A 194 -17.08 -23.30 38.86
CA ASN A 194 -16.32 -24.22 38.01
C ASN A 194 -15.68 -23.54 36.77
N PHE A 195 -15.32 -22.26 36.83
CA PHE A 195 -14.77 -21.53 35.67
C PHE A 195 -13.50 -22.19 35.12
N PHE A 196 -12.53 -22.52 35.98
CA PHE A 196 -11.27 -23.13 35.56
C PHE A 196 -11.49 -24.55 34.99
N GLU A 197 -12.30 -25.37 35.67
CA GLU A 197 -12.66 -26.71 35.20
C GLU A 197 -13.36 -26.67 33.82
N ASN A 198 -14.26 -25.71 33.61
CA ASN A 198 -14.91 -25.48 32.32
C ASN A 198 -13.95 -24.94 31.25
N TYR A 199 -13.00 -24.09 31.64
CA TYR A 199 -11.94 -23.58 30.76
C TYR A 199 -11.04 -24.74 30.27
N ILE A 200 -10.61 -25.62 31.16
CA ILE A 200 -9.84 -26.83 30.81
C ILE A 200 -10.65 -27.76 29.93
N LYS A 201 -11.90 -28.11 30.29
CA LYS A 201 -12.79 -28.95 29.46
C LYS A 201 -13.01 -28.37 28.06
N LYS A 202 -13.07 -27.04 27.92
CA LYS A 202 -13.28 -26.34 26.63
C LYS A 202 -12.01 -26.23 25.77
N TYR A 203 -10.86 -25.92 26.38
CA TYR A 203 -9.65 -25.55 25.64
C TYR A 203 -8.52 -26.59 25.67
N PHE A 204 -8.62 -27.57 26.59
CA PHE A 204 -7.67 -28.67 26.81
C PHE A 204 -8.39 -30.00 27.13
N PRO A 205 -9.35 -30.46 26.31
CA PRO A 205 -10.14 -31.66 26.60
C PRO A 205 -9.33 -32.97 26.61
N GLY A 206 -8.23 -33.06 25.87
CA GLY A 206 -7.29 -34.19 25.92
C GLY A 206 -6.52 -34.27 27.23
N ILE A 207 -6.03 -33.13 27.75
CA ILE A 207 -5.43 -33.04 29.09
C ILE A 207 -6.46 -33.35 30.17
N GLY A 208 -7.67 -32.80 30.07
CA GLY A 208 -8.75 -33.09 31.03
C GLY A 208 -9.11 -34.58 31.08
N ARG A 209 -9.12 -35.28 29.93
CA ARG A 209 -9.21 -36.75 29.89
C ARG A 209 -8.00 -37.41 30.54
N TYR A 210 -6.78 -37.02 30.15
CA TYR A 210 -5.54 -37.62 30.65
C TYR A 210 -5.43 -37.59 32.18
N ILE A 211 -5.80 -36.47 32.81
CA ILE A 211 -5.83 -36.34 34.27
C ILE A 211 -6.96 -37.20 34.87
N SER A 212 -8.18 -37.13 34.32
CA SER A 212 -9.32 -37.91 34.86
C SER A 212 -9.23 -39.43 34.63
N SER A 213 -8.34 -39.90 33.75
CA SER A 213 -8.11 -41.32 33.48
C SER A 213 -6.66 -41.78 33.67
N TYR A 214 -5.84 -41.06 34.45
CA TYR A 214 -4.41 -41.36 34.64
C TYR A 214 -4.14 -42.79 35.18
N GLU A 215 -5.03 -43.34 35.99
CA GLU A 215 -4.97 -44.74 36.47
C GLU A 215 -5.30 -45.79 35.38
N ARG A 216 -5.89 -45.38 34.25
CA ARG A 216 -6.31 -46.22 33.12
C ARG A 216 -5.46 -45.98 31.87
N LYS A 217 -4.14 -46.09 32.01
CA LYS A 217 -3.13 -45.86 30.95
C LYS A 217 -3.45 -46.52 29.59
N GLU A 218 -4.06 -47.71 29.62
CA GLU A 218 -4.44 -48.47 28.42
C GLU A 218 -5.29 -47.72 27.39
N GLU A 219 -6.01 -46.66 27.78
CA GLU A 219 -6.85 -45.87 26.86
C GLU A 219 -6.01 -44.99 25.92
N PHE A 220 -4.87 -44.48 26.39
CA PHE A 220 -3.96 -43.66 25.59
C PHE A 220 -3.05 -44.51 24.70
N ASP A 221 -2.52 -45.62 25.22
CA ASP A 221 -1.62 -46.53 24.50
C ASP A 221 -2.28 -47.12 23.23
N LYS A 222 -3.62 -47.20 23.21
CA LYS A 222 -4.40 -47.75 22.08
C LYS A 222 -4.88 -46.69 21.08
N SER A 223 -4.64 -45.40 21.31
CA SER A 223 -5.16 -44.31 20.47
C SER A 223 -4.10 -43.25 20.10
N PRO A 224 -3.39 -43.42 18.97
CA PRO A 224 -2.42 -42.44 18.47
C PRO A 224 -3.01 -41.04 18.24
N ALA A 225 -4.32 -40.96 17.95
CA ALA A 225 -5.03 -39.68 17.82
C ALA A 225 -5.14 -38.93 19.16
N LEU A 226 -5.41 -39.64 20.27
CA LEU A 226 -5.43 -39.04 21.61
C LEU A 226 -4.03 -38.58 22.04
N ILE A 227 -2.99 -39.36 21.74
CA ILE A 227 -1.59 -38.97 22.01
C ILE A 227 -1.23 -37.70 21.23
N GLY A 228 -1.55 -37.64 19.92
CA GLY A 228 -1.33 -36.46 19.09
C GLY A 228 -2.08 -35.22 19.58
N GLN A 229 -3.32 -35.39 20.04
CA GLN A 229 -4.10 -34.32 20.67
C GLN A 229 -3.46 -33.85 22.00
N LEU A 230 -3.08 -34.79 22.86
CA LEU A 230 -2.47 -34.51 24.17
C LEU A 230 -1.16 -33.72 24.01
N LEU A 231 -0.29 -34.10 23.07
CA LEU A 231 0.96 -33.38 22.81
C LEU A 231 0.73 -31.92 22.35
N LEU A 232 -0.24 -31.67 21.47
CA LEU A 232 -0.60 -30.32 21.02
C LEU A 232 -1.21 -29.48 22.14
N GLU A 233 -2.05 -30.09 22.98
CA GLU A 233 -2.64 -29.42 24.14
C GLU A 233 -1.59 -29.13 25.21
N LEU A 234 -0.60 -30.02 25.41
CA LEU A 234 0.50 -29.85 26.35
C LEU A 234 1.43 -28.70 25.92
N GLU A 235 1.81 -28.62 24.63
CA GLU A 235 2.56 -27.47 24.10
C GLU A 235 1.79 -26.16 24.35
N LYS A 236 0.49 -26.16 24.06
CA LYS A 236 -0.39 -25.01 24.27
C LYS A 236 -0.51 -24.65 25.76
N LEU A 237 -0.61 -25.63 26.67
CA LEU A 237 -0.73 -25.41 28.11
C LEU A 237 0.56 -24.77 28.64
N TYR A 238 1.72 -25.31 28.26
CA TYR A 238 3.02 -24.71 28.60
C TYR A 238 3.15 -23.27 28.11
N ARG A 239 2.75 -22.99 26.86
CA ARG A 239 2.75 -21.62 26.31
C ARG A 239 1.83 -20.68 27.10
N VAL A 240 0.61 -21.10 27.47
CA VAL A 240 -0.30 -20.26 28.27
C VAL A 240 0.28 -19.98 29.66
N HIS A 241 0.79 -21.00 30.35
CA HIS A 241 1.48 -20.80 31.64
C HIS A 241 2.67 -19.85 31.52
N TYR A 242 3.50 -20.01 30.48
CA TYR A 242 4.65 -19.13 30.24
C TYR A 242 4.22 -17.68 29.95
N VAL A 243 3.11 -17.47 29.22
CA VAL A 243 2.53 -16.13 29.01
C VAL A 243 2.07 -15.50 30.32
N LEU A 244 1.38 -16.26 31.17
CA LEU A 244 0.86 -15.76 32.45
C LEU A 244 2.01 -15.44 33.42
N SER A 245 2.97 -16.35 33.57
CA SER A 245 4.10 -16.21 34.51
C SER A 245 5.16 -15.20 34.04
N GLN A 246 5.49 -15.15 32.74
CA GLN A 246 6.56 -14.29 32.18
C GLN A 246 6.05 -13.15 31.30
N GLY A 247 4.76 -12.80 31.38
CA GLY A 247 4.11 -11.83 30.49
C GLY A 247 4.75 -10.43 30.46
N LYS A 248 5.41 -10.01 31.55
CA LYS A 248 6.19 -8.75 31.60
C LYS A 248 7.49 -8.85 30.80
N GLU A 249 8.23 -9.95 30.97
CA GLU A 249 9.49 -10.22 30.26
C GLU A 249 9.25 -10.38 28.75
N LEU A 250 8.19 -11.11 28.36
CA LEU A 250 7.78 -11.26 26.96
C LEU A 250 7.49 -9.91 26.29
N LYS A 251 6.75 -9.02 26.96
CA LYS A 251 6.48 -7.65 26.46
C LYS A 251 7.76 -6.84 26.30
N GLN A 252 8.73 -7.00 27.21
CA GLN A 252 10.04 -6.34 27.10
C GLN A 252 10.86 -6.91 25.93
N LYS A 253 10.93 -8.24 25.78
CA LYS A 253 11.58 -8.90 24.63
C LYS A 253 10.96 -8.49 23.30
N GLU A 254 9.64 -8.39 23.23
CA GLU A 254 8.93 -7.91 22.03
C GLU A 254 9.29 -6.45 21.72
N LEU A 255 9.33 -5.57 22.73
CA LEU A 255 9.72 -4.17 22.55
C LEU A 255 11.16 -4.05 22.03
N LEU A 256 12.09 -4.87 22.52
CA LEU A 256 13.48 -4.90 22.05
C LEU A 256 13.60 -5.38 20.60
N ILE A 257 12.82 -6.39 20.18
CA ILE A 257 12.75 -6.78 18.75
C ILE A 257 12.16 -5.66 17.89
N GLN A 258 11.08 -5.00 18.34
CA GLN A 258 10.49 -3.86 17.61
C GLN A 258 11.49 -2.69 17.47
N GLN A 259 12.29 -2.41 18.51
CA GLN A 259 13.38 -1.41 18.45
C GLN A 259 14.49 -1.82 17.48
N LYS A 260 14.91 -3.10 17.50
CA LYS A 260 15.92 -3.64 16.57
C LYS A 260 15.47 -3.49 15.11
N ILE A 261 14.25 -3.92 14.80
CA ILE A 261 13.68 -3.83 13.45
C ILE A 261 13.51 -2.37 13.02
N LYS A 262 13.11 -1.46 13.92
CA LYS A 262 13.05 -0.02 13.61
C LYS A 262 14.43 0.53 13.25
N ARG A 263 15.49 0.20 14.01
CA ARG A 263 16.86 0.65 13.74
C ARG A 263 17.38 0.13 12.39
N ILE A 264 17.10 -1.13 12.07
CA ILE A 264 17.39 -1.70 10.74
C ILE A 264 16.65 -0.91 9.64
N SER A 265 15.34 -0.65 9.81
CA SER A 265 14.54 0.12 8.85
C SER A 265 15.05 1.57 8.67
N ASP A 266 15.40 2.26 9.75
CA ASP A 266 15.97 3.61 9.73
C ASP A 266 17.35 3.64 9.03
N HIS A 267 18.16 2.60 9.22
CA HIS A 267 19.47 2.41 8.59
C HIS A 267 19.34 2.14 7.08
N LEU A 268 18.51 1.17 6.68
CA LEU A 268 18.32 0.83 5.27
C LEU A 268 17.75 2.01 4.47
N SER A 269 16.80 2.76 5.04
CA SER A 269 16.25 3.98 4.42
C SER A 269 17.31 5.07 4.18
N LYS A 270 18.42 5.06 4.94
CA LYS A 270 19.56 5.96 4.76
C LYS A 270 20.62 5.38 3.82
N LYS A 271 21.00 4.11 3.98
CA LYS A 271 22.05 3.47 3.17
C LYS A 271 21.58 3.21 1.74
N PHE A 272 20.31 2.85 1.53
CA PHE A 272 19.73 2.50 0.23
C PHE A 272 18.50 3.37 -0.09
N PRO A 273 18.67 4.69 -0.31
CA PRO A 273 17.56 5.66 -0.46
C PRO A 273 16.74 5.50 -1.76
N TYR A 274 17.05 4.48 -2.56
CA TYR A 274 16.35 4.10 -3.79
C TYR A 274 15.59 2.76 -3.66
N SER A 275 15.75 2.07 -2.53
CA SER A 275 15.06 0.82 -2.21
C SER A 275 14.01 1.08 -1.12
N ASP A 276 12.73 1.11 -1.52
CA ASP A 276 11.61 1.16 -0.56
C ASP A 276 11.43 -0.21 0.10
N ILE A 277 11.70 -0.29 1.42
CA ILE A 277 11.67 -1.53 2.21
C ILE A 277 10.79 -1.32 3.44
N PHE A 278 9.80 -2.19 3.63
CA PHE A 278 8.84 -2.10 4.73
C PHE A 278 8.84 -3.37 5.58
N PHE A 279 8.82 -3.22 6.90
CA PHE A 279 8.83 -4.35 7.83
C PHE A 279 7.45 -4.60 8.45
N PHE A 280 7.08 -5.88 8.48
CA PHE A 280 5.83 -6.39 9.05
C PHE A 280 6.16 -7.47 10.10
N PRO A 281 6.55 -7.05 11.32
CA PRO A 281 7.04 -7.95 12.37
C PRO A 281 5.91 -8.53 13.22
N TYR A 282 5.85 -9.87 13.34
CA TYR A 282 4.81 -10.59 14.08
C TYR A 282 5.36 -11.73 14.96
N THR A 283 4.79 -11.88 16.15
CA THR A 283 4.90 -13.15 16.88
C THR A 283 4.19 -14.26 16.10
N THR A 284 4.69 -15.49 16.22
CA THR A 284 4.09 -16.68 15.60
C THR A 284 2.63 -16.86 15.99
N ASP A 285 2.24 -16.51 17.22
CA ASP A 285 0.85 -16.64 17.65
C ASP A 285 -0.06 -15.52 17.15
N ASN A 286 0.42 -14.27 17.02
CA ASN A 286 -0.34 -13.22 16.34
C ASN A 286 -0.54 -13.58 14.87
N TYR A 287 0.50 -14.10 14.21
CA TYR A 287 0.42 -14.59 12.85
C TYR A 287 -0.60 -15.73 12.69
N ARG A 288 -0.55 -16.76 13.54
CA ARG A 288 -1.54 -17.87 13.57
C ARG A 288 -2.97 -17.38 13.80
N ARG A 289 -3.15 -16.28 14.53
CA ARG A 289 -4.44 -15.62 14.80
C ARG A 289 -4.87 -14.61 13.72
N GLY A 290 -4.11 -14.45 12.62
CA GLY A 290 -4.39 -13.42 11.62
C GLY A 290 -4.19 -11.97 12.11
N GLN A 291 -3.63 -11.78 13.29
CA GLN A 291 -3.43 -10.48 13.92
C GLN A 291 -2.17 -9.79 13.34
N HIS A 292 -2.31 -9.30 12.12
CA HIS A 292 -1.30 -8.49 11.45
C HIS A 292 -1.22 -7.07 12.04
N GLY A 293 -0.18 -6.33 11.67
CA GLY A 293 0.14 -5.03 12.23
C GLY A 293 -0.97 -4.03 11.94
N THR A 294 -1.34 -3.23 12.93
CA THR A 294 -2.51 -2.35 12.83
C THR A 294 -2.30 -1.22 11.83
N THR A 295 -3.33 -0.90 11.06
CA THR A 295 -3.40 0.32 10.20
C THR A 295 -3.13 1.60 10.99
N LYS A 296 -3.40 1.56 12.31
CA LYS A 296 -3.13 2.60 13.31
C LYS A 296 -1.62 2.93 13.45
N LYS A 297 -0.72 2.00 13.11
CA LYS A 297 0.74 2.16 13.23
C LYS A 297 1.45 2.35 11.89
N ASN A 298 0.94 1.78 10.80
CA ASN A 298 1.53 1.89 9.47
C ASN A 298 0.42 1.93 8.39
N LYS A 299 0.49 2.88 7.46
CA LYS A 299 -0.43 3.02 6.32
C LYS A 299 -0.34 1.87 5.32
N GLU A 300 0.82 1.22 5.21
CA GLU A 300 1.01 0.07 4.31
C GLU A 300 0.64 -1.26 5.00
N ALA A 301 0.51 -1.26 6.34
CA ALA A 301 -0.04 -2.41 7.02
C ALA A 301 -1.55 -2.48 6.74
N SER A 302 -1.99 -3.60 6.19
CA SER A 302 -3.40 -3.87 5.94
C SER A 302 -4.26 -3.98 7.20
N GLY A 303 -3.67 -3.90 8.39
CA GLY A 303 -4.39 -4.17 9.63
C GLY A 303 -4.80 -5.62 9.74
N SER A 304 -5.77 -5.84 10.62
CA SER A 304 -6.57 -7.06 10.65
C SER A 304 -7.51 -7.20 9.45
N ALA A 305 -7.55 -6.25 8.50
CA ALA A 305 -8.57 -6.21 7.43
C ALA A 305 -8.60 -7.45 6.51
N TYR A 306 -7.58 -8.30 6.51
CA TYR A 306 -7.56 -9.57 5.75
C TYR A 306 -7.37 -10.82 6.64
N GLU A 307 -7.02 -10.64 7.92
CA GLU A 307 -6.50 -11.70 8.79
C GLU A 307 -5.57 -12.72 8.08
N LEU A 308 -5.45 -13.97 8.55
CA LEU A 308 -4.44 -14.88 8.03
C LEU A 308 -4.78 -15.30 6.59
N ILE A 309 -5.99 -15.76 6.32
CA ILE A 309 -6.28 -16.39 5.02
C ILE A 309 -6.60 -15.39 3.90
N LEU A 310 -7.30 -14.27 4.14
CA LEU A 310 -7.43 -13.27 3.07
C LEU A 310 -6.07 -12.63 2.77
N ASN A 311 -5.06 -12.67 3.67
CA ASN A 311 -3.69 -12.31 3.29
C ASN A 311 -3.15 -13.27 2.22
N TYR A 312 -3.28 -14.59 2.39
CA TYR A 312 -2.92 -15.55 1.34
C TYR A 312 -3.71 -15.36 0.05
N GLU A 313 -4.98 -14.95 0.12
CA GLU A 313 -5.87 -14.79 -1.04
C GLU A 313 -5.84 -13.42 -1.72
N THR A 314 -5.40 -12.35 -1.05
CA THR A 314 -5.41 -10.96 -1.57
C THR A 314 -4.02 -10.31 -1.63
N LEU A 315 -3.16 -10.56 -0.64
CA LEU A 315 -1.78 -10.05 -0.56
C LEU A 315 -0.76 -11.04 -1.13
N LEU A 316 -1.01 -12.34 -1.00
CA LEU A 316 -0.15 -13.48 -1.33
C LEU A 316 1.09 -13.59 -0.42
N PRO A 317 1.51 -14.81 -0.03
CA PRO A 317 2.83 -15.01 0.52
C PRO A 317 3.85 -14.76 -0.60
N GLY A 318 4.90 -14.01 -0.28
CA GLY A 318 6.02 -13.77 -1.19
C GLY A 318 6.97 -14.95 -1.28
N ILE A 319 8.23 -14.63 -1.52
CA ILE A 319 9.37 -15.54 -1.42
C ILE A 319 9.67 -15.79 0.05
N GLN A 320 10.05 -17.02 0.40
CA GLN A 320 10.77 -17.27 1.64
C GLN A 320 12.28 -17.06 1.42
N PHE A 321 12.89 -16.11 2.14
CA PHE A 321 14.31 -15.79 1.96
C PHE A 321 15.21 -16.68 2.82
N ASN A 322 14.80 -17.02 4.04
CA ASN A 322 15.47 -18.03 4.87
C ASN A 322 14.93 -19.44 4.56
N SER A 323 15.65 -20.49 4.95
CA SER A 323 15.33 -21.87 4.55
C SER A 323 14.27 -22.58 5.41
N ALA A 324 13.30 -21.83 5.94
CA ALA A 324 12.15 -22.37 6.65
C ALA A 324 11.04 -22.76 5.67
N VAL A 325 10.44 -23.94 5.83
CA VAL A 325 9.22 -24.30 5.08
C VAL A 325 7.99 -23.79 5.85
N PRO A 326 7.12 -22.95 5.27
CA PRO A 326 5.91 -22.50 5.95
C PRO A 326 5.01 -23.68 6.31
N THR A 327 4.52 -23.73 7.55
CA THR A 327 3.74 -24.87 8.08
C THR A 327 2.51 -25.23 7.23
N HIS A 328 1.87 -24.23 6.62
CA HIS A 328 0.73 -24.44 5.72
C HIS A 328 1.10 -25.21 4.44
N PHE A 329 2.35 -25.24 3.99
CA PHE A 329 2.79 -26.12 2.89
C PHE A 329 2.95 -27.58 3.34
N LEU A 330 3.32 -27.82 4.60
CA LEU A 330 3.61 -29.15 5.14
C LEU A 330 2.35 -29.96 5.49
N TYR A 331 1.25 -29.32 5.87
CA TYR A 331 -0.01 -30.03 6.15
C TYR A 331 -0.57 -30.73 4.90
N ASN A 332 -1.15 -31.92 5.09
CA ASN A 332 -1.76 -32.68 3.99
C ASN A 332 -3.04 -32.01 3.46
N ASN A 333 -3.55 -32.47 2.30
CA ASN A 333 -4.73 -31.83 1.71
C ASN A 333 -5.98 -32.03 2.58
N GLU A 334 -6.10 -33.12 3.33
CA GLU A 334 -7.23 -33.39 4.23
C GLU A 334 -7.21 -32.50 5.49
N VAL A 335 -6.04 -32.16 6.01
CA VAL A 335 -5.86 -31.21 7.12
C VAL A 335 -6.11 -29.78 6.64
N ASN A 336 -5.68 -29.43 5.42
CA ASN A 336 -6.02 -28.15 4.77
C ASN A 336 -7.48 -28.07 4.26
N ARG A 337 -8.18 -29.21 4.17
CA ARG A 337 -9.62 -29.28 3.87
C ARG A 337 -10.46 -29.64 5.11
N SER A 338 -9.83 -29.79 6.28
CA SER A 338 -10.48 -30.28 7.49
C SER A 338 -11.60 -29.30 7.88
N PRO A 339 -12.89 -29.71 7.83
CA PRO A 339 -13.98 -28.76 8.01
C PRO A 339 -13.93 -28.07 9.39
N GLY A 340 -13.51 -28.79 10.44
CA GLY A 340 -13.41 -28.23 11.79
C GLY A 340 -12.29 -27.20 12.00
N LYS A 341 -11.29 -27.10 11.12
CA LYS A 341 -10.16 -26.15 11.27
C LYS A 341 -10.03 -25.21 10.09
N TYR A 342 -9.99 -25.71 8.85
CA TYR A 342 -9.82 -24.84 7.69
C TYR A 342 -11.13 -24.23 7.20
N ALA A 343 -12.27 -24.92 7.35
CA ALA A 343 -13.58 -24.29 7.10
C ALA A 343 -14.04 -23.40 8.27
N TYR A 344 -13.32 -23.34 9.40
CA TYR A 344 -13.46 -22.22 10.34
C TYR A 344 -12.75 -20.95 9.82
N PHE A 345 -11.61 -21.09 9.13
CA PHE A 345 -10.84 -19.96 8.58
C PHE A 345 -11.20 -19.57 7.13
N MET A 346 -12.13 -20.28 6.48
CA MET A 346 -12.70 -19.92 5.17
C MET A 346 -14.18 -20.32 4.99
N SER A 347 -14.94 -20.48 6.06
CA SER A 347 -16.39 -20.46 5.90
C SER A 347 -16.81 -19.15 5.23
N MET A 348 -17.96 -19.15 4.57
CA MET A 348 -18.65 -17.91 4.22
C MET A 348 -18.72 -16.99 5.45
N ASP A 349 -18.99 -17.57 6.62
CA ASP A 349 -18.99 -16.87 7.91
C ASP A 349 -17.64 -16.20 8.23
N TYR A 350 -16.48 -16.84 8.04
CA TYR A 350 -15.17 -16.17 8.21
C TYR A 350 -14.97 -15.00 7.25
N VAL A 351 -15.36 -15.14 5.97
CA VAL A 351 -15.22 -14.04 5.00
C VAL A 351 -16.15 -12.87 5.35
N VAL A 352 -17.31 -13.16 5.95
CA VAL A 352 -18.26 -12.18 6.51
C VAL A 352 -17.74 -11.55 7.80
N GLU A 353 -17.13 -12.33 8.70
CA GLU A 353 -16.41 -11.84 9.88
C GLU A 353 -15.31 -10.85 9.49
N HIS A 354 -14.71 -10.99 8.30
CA HIS A 354 -13.65 -10.13 7.76
C HIS A 354 -14.11 -9.17 6.65
N PHE A 355 -15.41 -8.88 6.57
CA PHE A 355 -16.01 -8.04 5.52
C PHE A 355 -15.36 -6.63 5.39
N GLY A 356 -14.71 -6.10 6.44
CA GLY A 356 -13.93 -4.86 6.38
C GLY A 356 -12.85 -4.83 5.29
N ALA A 357 -12.39 -5.99 4.80
CA ALA A 357 -11.49 -6.14 3.66
C ALA A 357 -11.92 -5.33 2.42
N VAL A 358 -13.23 -5.26 2.12
CA VAL A 358 -13.70 -4.63 0.87
C VAL A 358 -13.53 -3.12 0.88
N TYR A 359 -13.70 -2.48 2.04
CA TYR A 359 -13.52 -1.04 2.16
C TYR A 359 -12.05 -0.65 2.18
N TRP A 360 -11.18 -1.54 2.67
CA TRP A 360 -9.74 -1.38 2.55
C TRP A 360 -9.25 -1.49 1.09
N GLU A 361 -9.83 -2.37 0.28
CA GLU A 361 -9.61 -2.34 -1.17
C GLU A 361 -10.15 -1.04 -1.80
N ALA A 362 -11.29 -0.53 -1.33
CA ALA A 362 -11.82 0.74 -1.81
C ALA A 362 -10.93 1.95 -1.46
N PHE A 363 -10.27 1.92 -0.30
CA PHE A 363 -9.20 2.87 0.04
C PHE A 363 -8.04 2.75 -0.97
N LYS A 364 -7.50 1.55 -1.18
CA LYS A 364 -6.41 1.30 -2.15
C LYS A 364 -6.77 1.76 -3.56
N ALA A 365 -8.01 1.56 -3.96
CA ALA A 365 -8.55 2.04 -5.23
C ALA A 365 -8.47 3.56 -5.36
N SER A 366 -8.87 4.31 -4.31
CA SER A 366 -8.73 5.78 -4.28
C SER A 366 -7.28 6.26 -4.33
N GLN A 367 -6.34 5.47 -3.81
CA GLN A 367 -4.89 5.75 -3.78
C GLN A 367 -4.18 5.34 -5.09
N GLY A 368 -4.91 5.39 -6.22
CA GLY A 368 -4.40 5.09 -7.56
C GLY A 368 -4.08 3.61 -7.81
N ASN A 369 -4.67 2.67 -7.06
CA ASN A 369 -4.45 1.22 -7.24
C ASN A 369 -5.72 0.46 -7.65
N LEU A 370 -6.67 1.15 -8.30
CA LEU A 370 -8.01 0.67 -8.66
C LEU A 370 -8.01 -0.68 -9.39
N ALA A 371 -7.06 -0.92 -10.30
CA ALA A 371 -6.96 -2.18 -11.03
C ALA A 371 -6.63 -3.39 -10.13
N LYS A 372 -5.63 -3.27 -9.24
CA LYS A 372 -5.28 -4.32 -8.26
C LYS A 372 -6.43 -4.54 -7.27
N ALA A 373 -6.98 -3.44 -6.77
CA ALA A 373 -8.07 -3.46 -5.79
C ALA A 373 -9.34 -4.11 -6.35
N PHE A 374 -9.68 -3.87 -7.62
CA PHE A 374 -10.84 -4.48 -8.27
C PHE A 374 -10.67 -6.00 -8.41
N LEU A 375 -9.50 -6.48 -8.87
CA LEU A 375 -9.20 -7.92 -8.94
C LEU A 375 -9.30 -8.60 -7.56
N ASN A 376 -8.84 -7.93 -6.50
CA ASN A 376 -8.94 -8.43 -5.13
C ASN A 376 -10.38 -8.43 -4.62
N LEU A 377 -11.17 -7.38 -4.92
CA LEU A 377 -12.58 -7.30 -4.53
C LEU A 377 -13.42 -8.40 -5.20
N LEU A 378 -13.21 -8.63 -6.51
CA LEU A 378 -13.84 -9.74 -7.23
C LEU A 378 -13.44 -11.11 -6.62
N ARG A 379 -12.20 -11.25 -6.13
CA ARG A 379 -11.77 -12.47 -5.42
C ARG A 379 -12.54 -12.65 -4.11
N ILE A 380 -12.71 -11.59 -3.32
CA ILE A 380 -13.52 -11.62 -2.10
C ILE A 380 -14.99 -11.96 -2.42
N GLU A 381 -15.55 -11.44 -3.53
CA GLU A 381 -16.90 -11.80 -3.95
C GLU A 381 -17.05 -13.30 -4.23
N ILE A 382 -16.12 -13.90 -4.98
CA ILE A 382 -16.11 -15.33 -5.28
C ILE A 382 -16.03 -16.18 -4.00
N MET A 383 -15.27 -15.74 -2.99
CA MET A 383 -15.16 -16.45 -1.70
C MET A 383 -16.46 -16.45 -0.87
N LEU A 384 -17.47 -15.66 -1.26
CA LEU A 384 -18.83 -15.67 -0.70
C LEU A 384 -19.84 -16.43 -1.57
N TRP A 385 -19.38 -17.22 -2.54
CA TRP A 385 -20.23 -18.11 -3.33
C TRP A 385 -20.42 -19.45 -2.60
N LYS A 386 -21.56 -20.12 -2.83
CA LYS A 386 -21.93 -21.32 -2.05
C LYS A 386 -21.08 -22.55 -2.40
N ASP A 387 -20.56 -22.59 -3.61
CA ASP A 387 -19.69 -23.66 -4.09
C ASP A 387 -18.26 -23.38 -3.61
N GLU A 388 -17.57 -24.40 -3.11
CA GLU A 388 -16.22 -24.27 -2.53
C GLU A 388 -15.24 -23.66 -3.53
N SER A 389 -14.97 -22.35 -3.43
CA SER A 389 -13.92 -21.74 -4.23
C SER A 389 -12.55 -22.10 -3.66
N PRO A 390 -11.70 -22.86 -4.39
CA PRO A 390 -10.40 -23.24 -3.87
C PRO A 390 -9.51 -22.03 -3.61
N THR A 391 -8.70 -22.09 -2.56
CA THR A 391 -7.63 -21.10 -2.34
C THR A 391 -6.58 -21.17 -3.44
N VAL A 392 -5.88 -20.05 -3.65
CA VAL A 392 -4.66 -20.01 -4.46
C VAL A 392 -3.65 -21.06 -3.95
N ILE A 393 -3.50 -21.23 -2.63
CA ILE A 393 -2.60 -22.24 -2.06
C ILE A 393 -3.07 -23.69 -2.32
N ASN A 394 -4.38 -23.96 -2.36
CA ASN A 394 -4.90 -25.27 -2.72
C ASN A 394 -4.68 -25.55 -4.21
N CYS A 395 -4.87 -24.56 -5.09
CA CYS A 395 -4.58 -24.68 -6.53
C CYS A 395 -3.10 -24.96 -6.83
N ILE A 396 -2.19 -24.39 -6.03
CA ILE A 396 -0.74 -24.65 -6.12
C ILE A 396 -0.41 -26.11 -5.76
N LYS A 397 -1.06 -26.64 -4.71
CA LYS A 397 -0.85 -28.02 -4.20
C LYS A 397 -1.55 -29.08 -5.05
N ASP A 398 -2.73 -28.77 -5.57
CA ASP A 398 -3.64 -29.67 -6.28
C ASP A 398 -4.11 -29.01 -7.58
N ARG A 399 -3.48 -29.41 -8.69
CA ARG A 399 -3.69 -28.77 -10.00
C ARG A 399 -4.98 -29.19 -10.68
N SER A 400 -5.59 -30.31 -10.28
CA SER A 400 -6.85 -30.76 -10.89
C SER A 400 -8.06 -29.90 -10.50
N MET A 401 -7.94 -29.04 -9.49
CA MET A 401 -9.01 -28.10 -9.09
C MET A 401 -9.40 -27.12 -10.20
N TYR A 402 -8.47 -26.77 -11.09
CA TYR A 402 -8.69 -25.84 -12.21
C TYR A 402 -7.87 -26.24 -13.45
N SER A 403 -7.83 -27.55 -13.75
CA SER A 403 -7.28 -28.07 -15.00
C SER A 403 -8.35 -28.03 -16.10
N VAL A 404 -7.97 -27.55 -17.29
CA VAL A 404 -8.83 -27.58 -18.49
C VAL A 404 -8.20 -28.54 -19.50
N GLU A 405 -9.01 -29.47 -20.01
CA GLU A 405 -8.60 -30.30 -21.13
C GLU A 405 -8.58 -29.47 -22.42
N ARG A 406 -7.47 -29.55 -23.15
CA ARG A 406 -7.31 -28.83 -24.43
C ARG A 406 -8.25 -29.41 -25.49
N LYS A 407 -9.40 -28.78 -25.68
CA LYS A 407 -10.19 -28.98 -26.90
C LYS A 407 -9.42 -28.36 -28.08
N LYS A 408 -9.32 -29.12 -29.17
CA LYS A 408 -8.89 -28.61 -30.46
C LYS A 408 -10.10 -27.98 -31.13
N ASP A 409 -10.15 -26.66 -31.17
CA ASP A 409 -11.06 -25.96 -32.06
C ASP A 409 -10.39 -25.86 -33.44
N ASN A 410 -11.11 -26.28 -34.47
CA ASN A 410 -10.67 -26.20 -35.86
C ASN A 410 -11.00 -24.81 -36.43
N ASP A 411 -10.28 -23.76 -36.03
CA ASP A 411 -10.31 -22.47 -36.74
C ASP A 411 -9.25 -22.50 -37.86
N GLU A 412 -9.66 -22.99 -39.04
CA GLU A 412 -8.79 -23.46 -40.12
C GLU A 412 -7.90 -22.35 -40.76
N PHE A 413 -8.14 -21.07 -40.42
CA PHE A 413 -7.38 -19.93 -40.95
C PHE A 413 -6.92 -18.88 -39.91
N GLY A 414 -7.30 -18.99 -38.63
CA GLY A 414 -6.83 -18.08 -37.56
C GLY A 414 -7.15 -16.59 -37.73
N LEU A 415 -8.08 -16.24 -38.64
CA LEU A 415 -8.44 -14.87 -39.00
C LEU A 415 -9.74 -14.37 -38.34
N ASN A 416 -10.47 -15.24 -37.61
CA ASN A 416 -11.69 -14.88 -36.88
C ASN A 416 -11.40 -14.13 -35.55
N ILE A 417 -10.60 -13.06 -35.63
CA ILE A 417 -10.35 -12.18 -34.47
C ILE A 417 -11.62 -11.38 -34.19
N LEU A 418 -12.45 -11.89 -33.26
CA LEU A 418 -13.58 -11.13 -32.73
C LEU A 418 -13.08 -9.77 -32.20
N PRO A 419 -13.69 -8.63 -32.59
CA PRO A 419 -13.24 -7.30 -32.15
C PRO A 419 -13.16 -7.14 -30.63
N SER A 420 -13.94 -7.95 -29.90
CA SER A 420 -13.99 -8.03 -28.45
C SER A 420 -13.54 -9.38 -27.89
N LYS A 421 -12.56 -10.08 -28.49
CA LYS A 421 -11.99 -11.31 -27.90
C LYS A 421 -11.58 -11.03 -26.45
N THR A 422 -12.02 -11.88 -25.53
CA THR A 422 -11.50 -11.98 -24.16
C THR A 422 -10.61 -13.20 -24.07
N PHE A 423 -9.56 -13.13 -23.25
CA PHE A 423 -8.71 -14.29 -22.98
C PHE A 423 -9.56 -15.39 -22.32
N ASN A 424 -9.49 -16.63 -22.82
CA ASN A 424 -10.41 -17.72 -22.47
C ASN A 424 -9.69 -18.92 -21.81
N GLN A 425 -10.43 -20.00 -21.52
CA GLN A 425 -9.88 -21.21 -20.89
C GLN A 425 -8.80 -21.92 -21.72
N GLN A 426 -8.91 -21.88 -23.06
CA GLN A 426 -7.94 -22.46 -23.98
C GLN A 426 -6.65 -21.62 -24.03
N ASP A 427 -6.76 -20.29 -24.07
CA ASP A 427 -5.63 -19.37 -23.96
C ASP A 427 -4.87 -19.57 -22.62
N ILE A 428 -5.61 -19.82 -21.53
CA ILE A 428 -5.05 -20.15 -20.20
C ILE A 428 -4.28 -21.48 -20.23
N ALA A 429 -4.85 -22.54 -20.82
CA ALA A 429 -4.18 -23.83 -20.94
C ALA A 429 -2.92 -23.74 -21.82
N GLU A 430 -2.95 -22.97 -22.91
CA GLU A 430 -1.78 -22.74 -23.75
C GLU A 430 -0.67 -21.94 -23.05
N ALA A 431 -1.03 -20.95 -22.23
CA ALA A 431 -0.08 -20.22 -21.40
C ALA A 431 0.64 -21.16 -20.41
N GLU A 432 -0.10 -22.04 -19.73
CA GLU A 432 0.46 -22.99 -18.75
C GLU A 432 1.34 -24.08 -19.40
N VAL A 433 1.10 -24.44 -20.67
CA VAL A 433 1.99 -25.31 -21.46
C VAL A 433 3.24 -24.57 -21.94
N THR A 434 3.07 -23.36 -22.47
CA THR A 434 4.16 -22.54 -23.03
C THR A 434 5.11 -22.03 -21.96
N ILE A 435 4.59 -21.76 -20.76
CA ILE A 435 5.30 -21.15 -19.64
C ILE A 435 5.04 -21.99 -18.36
N PRO A 436 5.70 -23.16 -18.20
CA PRO A 436 5.31 -24.18 -17.21
C PRO A 436 5.38 -23.78 -15.73
N ASN A 437 5.99 -22.65 -15.38
CA ASN A 437 6.04 -22.16 -14.01
C ASN A 437 4.84 -21.25 -13.64
N LEU A 438 3.99 -20.85 -14.59
CA LEU A 438 2.79 -20.05 -14.31
C LEU A 438 1.84 -20.75 -13.34
N ILE A 439 1.80 -22.08 -13.37
CA ILE A 439 0.99 -22.92 -12.47
C ILE A 439 1.41 -22.81 -10.98
N TYR A 440 2.53 -22.15 -10.68
CA TYR A 440 2.99 -21.82 -9.33
C TYR A 440 2.94 -20.32 -9.04
N ASP A 441 2.60 -19.48 -10.03
CA ASP A 441 2.54 -18.04 -9.87
C ASP A 441 1.19 -17.65 -9.22
N PRO A 442 1.19 -17.04 -8.02
CA PRO A 442 -0.06 -16.81 -7.31
C PRO A 442 -0.95 -15.72 -7.95
N TRP A 443 -0.38 -14.81 -8.75
CA TRP A 443 -1.16 -13.82 -9.52
C TRP A 443 -1.81 -14.44 -10.76
N TRP A 444 -1.10 -15.34 -11.44
CA TRP A 444 -1.67 -16.12 -12.54
C TRP A 444 -2.84 -16.99 -12.06
N ILE A 445 -2.67 -17.68 -10.93
CA ILE A 445 -3.70 -18.55 -10.36
C ILE A 445 -4.93 -17.73 -9.95
N ARG A 446 -4.75 -16.56 -9.30
CA ARG A 446 -5.86 -15.64 -9.01
C ARG A 446 -6.58 -15.20 -10.29
N TYR A 447 -5.84 -14.84 -11.33
CA TYR A 447 -6.40 -14.49 -12.63
C TYR A 447 -7.22 -15.64 -13.24
N LYS A 448 -6.69 -16.87 -13.27
CA LYS A 448 -7.40 -18.07 -13.73
C LYS A 448 -8.72 -18.30 -12.97
N ILE A 449 -8.68 -18.23 -11.63
CA ILE A 449 -9.88 -18.36 -10.77
C ILE A 449 -10.92 -17.31 -11.17
N LEU A 450 -10.53 -16.02 -11.26
CA LEU A 450 -11.42 -14.93 -11.63
C LEU A 450 -12.07 -15.17 -13.01
N LYS A 451 -11.30 -15.59 -14.02
CA LYS A 451 -11.81 -15.85 -15.37
C LYS A 451 -12.84 -16.97 -15.38
N TYR A 452 -12.56 -18.11 -14.74
CA TYR A 452 -13.48 -19.26 -14.76
C TYR A 452 -14.74 -18.97 -13.95
N SER A 453 -14.60 -18.34 -12.78
CA SER A 453 -15.73 -17.99 -11.92
C SER A 453 -16.71 -16.98 -12.56
N TYR A 454 -16.21 -15.96 -13.26
CA TYR A 454 -17.09 -14.96 -13.91
C TYR A 454 -17.56 -15.36 -15.32
N GLU A 455 -17.11 -16.49 -15.87
CA GLU A 455 -17.64 -17.10 -17.09
C GLU A 455 -19.01 -17.76 -16.86
N ASN A 456 -19.19 -18.41 -15.70
CA ASN A 456 -20.47 -18.98 -15.26
C ASN A 456 -20.81 -18.49 -13.84
N PRO A 457 -21.08 -17.20 -13.65
CA PRO A 457 -21.32 -16.64 -12.32
C PRO A 457 -22.71 -17.02 -11.79
N PRO A 458 -22.93 -16.94 -10.47
CA PRO A 458 -24.26 -17.12 -9.87
C PRO A 458 -25.27 -16.14 -10.47
N GLY A 459 -26.52 -16.59 -10.63
CA GLY A 459 -27.59 -15.87 -11.36
C GLY A 459 -28.02 -14.48 -10.83
N VAL A 460 -27.33 -13.93 -9.83
CA VAL A 460 -27.42 -12.52 -9.42
C VAL A 460 -26.58 -11.58 -10.30
N ILE A 461 -25.71 -12.11 -11.17
CA ILE A 461 -24.93 -11.35 -12.15
C ILE A 461 -25.52 -11.59 -13.54
N SER A 462 -25.86 -10.52 -14.25
CA SER A 462 -26.39 -10.63 -15.62
C SER A 462 -25.31 -11.06 -16.62
N VAL A 463 -25.70 -11.71 -17.73
CA VAL A 463 -24.77 -12.09 -18.82
C VAL A 463 -24.04 -10.87 -19.39
N ALA A 464 -24.69 -9.71 -19.45
CA ALA A 464 -24.06 -8.46 -19.90
C ALA A 464 -22.97 -7.97 -18.92
N GLU A 465 -23.27 -7.99 -17.61
CA GLU A 465 -22.31 -7.60 -16.57
C GLU A 465 -21.16 -8.61 -16.46
N SER A 466 -21.43 -9.91 -16.55
CA SER A 466 -20.42 -10.98 -16.63
C SER A 466 -19.40 -10.72 -17.75
N ARG A 467 -19.86 -10.49 -18.98
CA ARG A 467 -19.00 -10.16 -20.13
C ARG A 467 -18.19 -8.88 -19.89
N GLN A 468 -18.79 -7.88 -19.22
CA GLN A 468 -18.10 -6.65 -18.86
C GLN A 468 -16.98 -6.89 -17.82
N ILE A 469 -17.26 -7.67 -16.79
CA ILE A 469 -16.29 -8.08 -15.76
C ILE A 469 -15.16 -8.90 -16.39
N LEU A 470 -15.45 -9.87 -17.26
CA LEU A 470 -14.44 -10.71 -17.93
C LEU A 470 -13.46 -9.90 -18.80
N ARG A 471 -13.94 -8.89 -19.53
CA ARG A 471 -13.09 -7.93 -20.25
C ARG A 471 -12.30 -7.05 -19.28
N MET A 472 -12.94 -6.58 -18.21
CA MET A 472 -12.30 -5.71 -17.23
C MET A 472 -11.20 -6.43 -16.44
N ILE A 473 -11.35 -7.73 -16.16
CA ILE A 473 -10.31 -8.57 -15.55
C ILE A 473 -9.04 -8.55 -16.42
N ASP A 474 -9.16 -8.74 -17.74
CA ASP A 474 -8.01 -8.74 -18.66
C ASP A 474 -7.27 -7.39 -18.64
N ILE A 475 -8.01 -6.28 -18.72
CA ILE A 475 -7.45 -4.91 -18.68
C ILE A 475 -6.82 -4.61 -17.30
N CYS A 476 -7.50 -4.94 -16.21
CA CYS A 476 -7.01 -4.71 -14.85
C CYS A 476 -5.75 -5.53 -14.57
N PHE A 477 -5.70 -6.78 -15.05
CA PHE A 477 -4.55 -7.65 -14.91
C PHE A 477 -3.36 -7.11 -15.71
N ALA A 478 -3.57 -6.71 -16.98
CA ALA A 478 -2.55 -6.05 -17.81
C ALA A 478 -1.95 -4.79 -17.15
N ILE A 479 -2.79 -3.92 -16.56
CA ILE A 479 -2.36 -2.74 -15.81
C ILE A 479 -1.59 -3.15 -14.55
N HIS A 480 -2.07 -4.15 -13.82
CA HIS A 480 -1.45 -4.62 -12.58
C HIS A 480 -0.05 -5.20 -12.82
N ILE A 481 0.12 -6.06 -13.84
CA ILE A 481 1.40 -6.65 -14.25
C ILE A 481 2.29 -5.70 -15.07
N MET A 482 1.89 -4.44 -15.26
CA MET A 482 2.63 -3.43 -16.03
C MET A 482 2.99 -3.90 -17.46
N MET A 483 1.98 -4.30 -18.24
CA MET A 483 2.16 -4.78 -19.61
C MET A 483 2.80 -3.76 -20.56
N ALA A 484 2.78 -2.46 -20.24
CA ALA A 484 3.51 -1.38 -20.94
C ALA A 484 4.93 -1.76 -21.37
N GLU A 485 5.64 -2.52 -20.53
CA GLU A 485 7.04 -2.94 -20.74
C GLU A 485 7.27 -3.70 -22.05
N VAL A 486 6.26 -4.39 -22.60
CA VAL A 486 6.35 -5.06 -23.92
C VAL A 486 5.66 -4.28 -25.05
N ILE A 487 4.76 -3.36 -24.72
CA ILE A 487 4.02 -2.54 -25.70
C ILE A 487 4.95 -1.53 -26.37
N ASP A 488 5.82 -0.89 -25.59
CA ASP A 488 6.75 0.12 -26.13
C ASP A 488 7.80 -0.52 -27.07
N GLU A 489 8.06 -1.82 -26.96
CA GLU A 489 9.04 -2.50 -27.81
C GLU A 489 8.47 -2.94 -29.16
N GLU A 490 7.29 -3.59 -29.17
CA GLU A 490 6.62 -3.99 -30.43
C GLU A 490 6.25 -2.77 -31.30
N ASN A 491 6.05 -1.59 -30.70
CA ASN A 491 5.74 -0.35 -31.43
C ASN A 491 6.97 0.48 -31.84
N TYR A 492 8.11 0.39 -31.14
CA TYR A 492 9.23 1.34 -31.31
C TYR A 492 10.66 0.74 -31.39
N GLY A 493 10.81 -0.59 -31.41
CA GLY A 493 12.02 -1.24 -31.94
C GLY A 493 13.37 -0.95 -31.25
N THR A 494 13.43 -0.93 -29.92
CA THR A 494 14.66 -0.87 -29.09
C THR A 494 14.44 -1.56 -27.73
N LYS A 495 15.41 -2.16 -26.99
CA LYS A 495 16.88 -2.37 -27.20
C LYS A 495 17.38 -3.51 -26.27
N ASN A 496 18.14 -4.51 -26.77
CA ASN A 496 18.86 -5.55 -25.97
C ASN A 496 18.16 -6.02 -24.67
N VAL A 497 16.92 -6.47 -24.81
CA VAL A 497 16.09 -6.85 -23.66
C VAL A 497 16.60 -8.15 -23.07
N LYS A 498 16.87 -8.16 -21.76
CA LYS A 498 17.18 -9.41 -21.06
C LYS A 498 15.89 -10.24 -21.01
N ILE A 499 15.79 -11.23 -21.89
CA ILE A 499 14.67 -12.17 -21.97
C ILE A 499 14.54 -12.87 -20.60
N SER A 500 13.56 -12.43 -19.81
CA SER A 500 13.27 -12.95 -18.48
C SER A 500 12.03 -13.83 -18.51
N TYR A 501 11.83 -14.61 -17.45
CA TYR A 501 10.61 -15.40 -17.26
C TYR A 501 9.34 -14.53 -17.37
N ARG A 502 9.37 -13.37 -16.69
CA ARG A 502 8.28 -12.38 -16.69
C ARG A 502 8.07 -11.75 -18.07
N TYR A 503 9.14 -11.40 -18.79
CA TYR A 503 9.05 -10.79 -20.11
C TYR A 503 8.36 -11.70 -21.13
N ASN A 504 8.74 -12.98 -21.16
CA ASN A 504 8.10 -13.98 -22.01
C ASN A 504 6.59 -14.10 -21.73
N PHE A 505 6.20 -14.07 -20.45
CA PHE A 505 4.80 -14.05 -20.07
C PHE A 505 4.06 -12.79 -20.53
N LEU A 506 4.63 -11.60 -20.32
CA LEU A 506 4.02 -10.35 -20.76
C LEU A 506 3.73 -10.35 -22.26
N ARG A 507 4.70 -10.79 -23.08
CA ARG A 507 4.55 -10.83 -24.53
C ARG A 507 3.53 -11.88 -24.98
N PHE A 508 3.52 -13.06 -24.35
CA PHE A 508 2.48 -14.07 -24.60
C PHE A 508 1.09 -13.53 -24.26
N PHE A 509 0.92 -12.92 -23.09
CA PHE A 509 -0.37 -12.40 -22.62
C PHE A 509 -0.85 -11.24 -23.50
N TYR A 510 0.03 -10.30 -23.85
CA TYR A 510 -0.30 -9.17 -24.72
C TYR A 510 -0.86 -9.64 -26.07
N ASN A 511 -0.19 -10.59 -26.73
CA ASN A 511 -0.59 -11.01 -28.07
C ASN A 511 -1.81 -11.96 -28.11
N ASN A 512 -2.09 -12.70 -27.03
CA ASN A 512 -3.24 -13.61 -26.97
C ASN A 512 -4.51 -12.99 -26.34
N ALA A 513 -4.36 -12.12 -25.33
CA ALA A 513 -5.47 -11.40 -24.70
C ALA A 513 -5.86 -10.12 -25.46
N PHE A 514 -4.89 -9.50 -26.15
CA PHE A 514 -5.08 -8.30 -26.95
C PHE A 514 -4.51 -8.54 -28.36
N PRO A 515 -5.14 -9.43 -29.16
CA PRO A 515 -4.66 -9.73 -30.50
C PRO A 515 -4.66 -8.48 -31.39
N LEU A 516 -3.77 -8.48 -32.39
CA LEU A 516 -3.67 -7.40 -33.37
C LEU A 516 -5.04 -7.06 -33.98
N PHE A 517 -5.29 -5.78 -34.18
CA PHE A 517 -6.54 -5.22 -34.72
C PHE A 517 -7.81 -5.40 -33.85
N SER A 518 -7.71 -5.95 -32.63
CA SER A 518 -8.85 -5.96 -31.69
C SER A 518 -9.09 -4.59 -31.04
N GLN A 519 -10.34 -4.26 -30.72
CA GLN A 519 -10.68 -3.02 -30.01
C GLN A 519 -10.04 -2.97 -28.61
N ASN A 520 -9.85 -4.13 -27.99
CA ASN A 520 -9.15 -4.25 -26.71
C ASN A 520 -7.65 -3.90 -26.85
N ARG A 521 -6.99 -4.26 -27.97
CA ARG A 521 -5.59 -3.88 -28.29
C ARG A 521 -5.45 -2.37 -28.48
N ASP A 522 -6.38 -1.73 -29.19
CA ASP A 522 -6.39 -0.26 -29.32
C ASP A 522 -6.64 0.44 -27.97
N LYS A 523 -7.64 -0.02 -27.22
CA LYS A 523 -7.97 0.52 -25.89
C LYS A 523 -6.78 0.42 -24.94
N ILE A 524 -6.14 -0.75 -24.83
CA ILE A 524 -5.01 -0.94 -23.91
C ILE A 524 -3.78 -0.13 -24.34
N ASN A 525 -3.54 0.01 -25.65
CA ASN A 525 -2.49 0.87 -26.18
C ASN A 525 -2.75 2.36 -25.87
N ARG A 526 -3.99 2.85 -25.99
CA ARG A 526 -4.37 4.23 -25.60
C ARG A 526 -4.19 4.48 -24.10
N ILE A 527 -4.61 3.54 -23.26
CA ILE A 527 -4.44 3.57 -21.80
C ILE A 527 -2.94 3.69 -21.44
N PHE A 528 -2.08 2.87 -22.04
CA PHE A 528 -0.63 2.91 -21.78
C PHE A 528 0.08 4.08 -22.47
N ALA A 529 -0.45 4.63 -23.56
CA ALA A 529 0.03 5.88 -24.16
C ALA A 529 -0.35 7.13 -23.34
N GLY A 530 -1.33 7.03 -22.44
CA GLY A 530 -1.75 8.12 -21.56
C GLY A 530 -2.98 8.91 -22.02
N ASP A 531 -3.80 8.36 -22.92
CA ASP A 531 -5.03 9.00 -23.40
C ASP A 531 -6.00 9.31 -22.25
N THR A 532 -6.19 10.61 -21.95
CA THR A 532 -6.95 11.05 -20.77
C THR A 532 -8.44 10.70 -20.84
N ASP A 533 -9.02 10.62 -22.04
CA ASP A 533 -10.44 10.32 -22.22
C ASP A 533 -10.71 8.81 -22.14
N GLU A 534 -9.81 7.98 -22.69
CA GLU A 534 -9.86 6.52 -22.49
C GLU A 534 -9.61 6.16 -21.01
N ILE A 535 -8.63 6.78 -20.35
CA ILE A 535 -8.35 6.57 -18.92
C ILE A 535 -9.55 6.97 -18.05
N ARG A 536 -10.19 8.12 -18.33
CA ARG A 536 -11.39 8.57 -17.61
C ARG A 536 -12.58 7.63 -17.83
N THR A 537 -12.74 7.14 -19.06
CA THR A 537 -13.79 6.17 -19.42
C THR A 537 -13.58 4.85 -18.69
N LEU A 538 -12.34 4.35 -18.68
CA LEU A 538 -11.92 3.17 -17.94
C LEU A 538 -12.16 3.33 -16.42
N GLU A 539 -11.75 4.45 -15.81
CA GLU A 539 -11.95 4.70 -14.39
C GLU A 539 -13.44 4.67 -14.01
N LYS A 540 -14.29 5.33 -14.79
CA LYS A 540 -15.74 5.35 -14.59
C LYS A 540 -16.34 3.93 -14.70
N GLU A 541 -15.90 3.17 -15.70
CA GLU A 541 -16.33 1.79 -15.93
C GLU A 541 -15.96 0.88 -14.74
N MET A 542 -14.69 0.95 -14.31
CA MET A 542 -14.17 0.19 -13.17
C MET A 542 -14.88 0.56 -11.87
N LYS A 543 -15.06 1.86 -11.56
CA LYS A 543 -15.74 2.31 -10.34
C LYS A 543 -17.20 1.84 -10.28
N SER A 544 -17.90 1.77 -11.41
CA SER A 544 -19.26 1.23 -11.47
C SER A 544 -19.30 -0.25 -11.10
N LEU A 545 -18.46 -1.07 -11.72
CA LEU A 545 -18.39 -2.52 -11.43
C LEU A 545 -17.91 -2.79 -10.00
N PHE A 546 -16.97 -1.99 -9.50
CA PHE A 546 -16.48 -2.06 -8.12
C PHE A 546 -17.61 -1.80 -7.11
N TYR A 547 -18.47 -0.81 -7.38
CA TYR A 547 -19.62 -0.49 -6.54
C TYR A 547 -20.66 -1.62 -6.54
N HIS A 548 -21.02 -2.16 -7.71
CA HIS A 548 -21.92 -3.32 -7.80
C HIS A 548 -21.36 -4.54 -7.06
N CYS A 549 -20.06 -4.77 -7.16
CA CYS A 549 -19.37 -5.83 -6.44
C CYS A 549 -19.48 -5.65 -4.91
N ILE A 550 -19.25 -4.44 -4.37
CA ILE A 550 -19.50 -4.16 -2.94
C ILE A 550 -20.95 -4.46 -2.57
N GLN A 551 -21.94 -4.04 -3.37
CA GLN A 551 -23.35 -4.30 -3.08
C GLN A 551 -23.68 -5.80 -3.01
N ARG A 552 -23.08 -6.63 -3.89
CA ARG A 552 -23.24 -8.09 -3.86
C ARG A 552 -22.56 -8.74 -2.66
N VAL A 553 -21.36 -8.28 -2.27
CA VAL A 553 -20.67 -8.74 -1.05
C VAL A 553 -21.46 -8.33 0.20
N GLU A 554 -21.93 -7.08 0.29
CA GLU A 554 -22.81 -6.61 1.38
C GLU A 554 -24.07 -7.47 1.51
N PHE A 555 -24.75 -7.74 0.39
CA PHE A 555 -25.97 -8.55 0.37
C PHE A 555 -25.69 -9.98 0.87
N ARG A 556 -24.64 -10.64 0.35
CA ARG A 556 -24.21 -11.97 0.80
C ARG A 556 -23.84 -11.99 2.28
N SER A 557 -23.21 -10.93 2.77
CA SER A 557 -22.81 -10.80 4.19
C SER A 557 -24.02 -10.66 5.13
N LYS A 558 -25.07 -9.97 4.69
CA LYS A 558 -26.31 -9.78 5.48
C LYS A 558 -27.19 -11.05 5.59
N ILE A 559 -26.97 -12.05 4.72
CA ILE A 559 -27.75 -13.30 4.69
C ILE A 559 -26.97 -14.53 5.22
N SER A 560 -25.73 -14.35 5.65
CA SER A 560 -24.93 -15.39 6.32
C SER A 560 -25.28 -15.46 7.81
N SER A 561 -25.05 -16.64 8.41
CA SER A 561 -25.18 -16.90 9.84
C SER A 561 -24.07 -16.29 10.70
N GLY A 562 -22.97 -15.88 10.08
CA GLY A 562 -21.80 -15.28 10.73
C GLY A 562 -22.16 -13.96 11.42
N LYS A 563 -21.71 -13.80 12.66
CA LYS A 563 -21.75 -12.50 13.34
C LYS A 563 -20.64 -11.63 12.78
N LEU A 564 -20.87 -10.34 12.56
CA LEU A 564 -19.79 -9.39 12.26
C LEU A 564 -18.88 -9.23 13.50
N THR A 565 -17.80 -10.01 13.57
CA THR A 565 -16.80 -10.00 14.65
C THR A 565 -15.55 -9.16 14.31
N ALA A 566 -15.44 -8.65 13.08
CA ALA A 566 -14.37 -7.78 12.60
C ALA A 566 -13.89 -6.78 13.65
N ASN A 567 -12.61 -6.39 13.57
CA ASN A 567 -12.07 -5.22 14.26
C ASN A 567 -12.89 -3.96 13.88
N ARG A 568 -13.93 -3.68 14.68
CA ARG A 568 -15.00 -2.74 14.35
C ARG A 568 -14.45 -1.35 14.04
N GLU A 569 -13.39 -0.94 14.73
CA GLU A 569 -12.73 0.33 14.50
C GLU A 569 -12.06 0.41 13.11
N GLU A 570 -11.37 -0.63 12.65
CA GLU A 570 -10.80 -0.66 11.29
C GLU A 570 -11.90 -0.73 10.21
N PHE A 571 -12.99 -1.44 10.49
CA PHE A 571 -14.17 -1.43 9.62
C PHE A 571 -14.76 -0.01 9.47
N GLU A 572 -15.06 0.68 10.57
CA GLU A 572 -15.67 2.02 10.53
C GLU A 572 -14.73 3.02 9.81
N ILE A 573 -13.42 2.98 10.08
CA ILE A 573 -12.43 3.82 9.40
C ILE A 573 -12.54 3.69 7.87
N TRP A 574 -12.47 2.47 7.34
CA TRP A 574 -12.47 2.27 5.90
C TRP A 574 -13.86 2.46 5.28
N TYR A 575 -14.93 2.12 5.99
CA TYR A 575 -16.30 2.37 5.56
C TYR A 575 -16.57 3.88 5.40
N HIS A 576 -16.24 4.68 6.41
CA HIS A 576 -16.38 6.14 6.34
C HIS A 576 -15.47 6.76 5.27
N TYR A 577 -14.23 6.27 5.12
CA TYR A 577 -13.35 6.68 4.04
C TYR A 577 -13.96 6.39 2.66
N PHE A 578 -14.47 5.17 2.44
CA PHE A 578 -15.13 4.76 1.19
C PHE A 578 -16.31 5.67 0.84
N LYS A 579 -17.23 5.89 1.79
CA LYS A 579 -18.41 6.75 1.60
C LYS A 579 -18.06 8.19 1.22
N ARG A 580 -16.88 8.69 1.64
CA ARG A 580 -16.48 10.09 1.47
C ARG A 580 -15.54 10.35 0.28
N TYR A 581 -14.70 9.38 -0.10
CA TYR A 581 -13.58 9.62 -1.04
C TYR A 581 -13.49 8.66 -2.23
N PHE A 582 -14.21 7.52 -2.24
CA PHE A 582 -14.15 6.60 -3.39
C PHE A 582 -14.69 7.25 -4.68
N ASN A 583 -15.79 7.99 -4.53
CA ASN A 583 -16.23 9.00 -5.47
C ASN A 583 -15.82 10.37 -4.89
N PRO A 584 -14.68 10.95 -5.32
CA PRO A 584 -14.15 12.17 -4.72
C PRO A 584 -15.10 13.36 -4.96
N PRO A 585 -15.19 14.31 -4.01
CA PRO A 585 -15.92 15.57 -4.21
C PRO A 585 -15.43 16.33 -5.46
N PRO A 586 -16.28 17.11 -6.17
CA PRO A 586 -15.89 17.80 -7.40
C PRO A 586 -14.71 18.78 -7.27
N ASN A 587 -14.45 19.26 -6.06
CA ASN A 587 -13.35 20.17 -5.73
C ASN A 587 -12.10 19.44 -5.21
N MET A 588 -12.13 18.12 -5.04
CA MET A 588 -10.98 17.30 -4.67
C MET A 588 -10.12 17.03 -5.91
N ILE A 589 -8.80 17.14 -5.77
CA ILE A 589 -7.84 16.85 -6.83
C ILE A 589 -7.55 15.33 -6.80
N PRO A 590 -7.91 14.57 -7.86
CA PRO A 590 -7.77 13.13 -7.83
C PRO A 590 -6.32 12.66 -8.04
N LEU A 591 -6.00 11.50 -7.49
CA LEU A 591 -4.83 10.73 -7.87
C LEU A 591 -5.11 9.99 -9.20
N SER A 592 -4.12 9.96 -10.09
CA SER A 592 -4.16 9.14 -11.31
C SER A 592 -4.30 7.67 -10.97
N ILE A 593 -5.24 6.98 -11.64
CA ILE A 593 -5.42 5.52 -11.53
C ILE A 593 -4.26 4.71 -12.12
N LEU A 594 -3.38 5.33 -12.89
CA LEU A 594 -2.24 4.65 -13.53
C LEU A 594 -0.91 5.10 -12.89
N LYS A 595 -0.50 4.43 -11.79
CA LYS A 595 0.79 4.71 -11.13
C LYS A 595 2.01 4.64 -12.07
N HIS A 596 1.97 3.81 -13.12
CA HIS A 596 3.08 3.67 -14.07
C HIS A 596 3.29 4.88 -14.99
N HIS A 597 2.30 5.77 -15.13
CA HIS A 597 2.49 7.04 -15.86
C HIS A 597 3.29 8.08 -15.07
N LYS A 598 3.41 7.90 -13.74
CA LYS A 598 4.19 8.75 -12.82
C LYS A 598 5.71 8.60 -12.98
N GLN A 599 6.19 8.35 -14.19
CA GLN A 599 7.60 8.42 -14.54
C GLN A 599 8.09 9.88 -14.48
N ARG A 600 9.38 10.10 -14.21
CA ARG A 600 9.97 11.44 -14.30
C ARG A 600 9.85 11.98 -15.73
N ARG A 601 9.30 13.19 -15.87
CA ARG A 601 9.13 13.88 -17.15
C ARG A 601 9.93 15.19 -17.11
N ASN A 602 10.73 15.40 -18.16
CA ASN A 602 11.68 16.52 -18.23
C ASN A 602 10.98 17.86 -18.44
N ARG A 603 9.79 17.85 -19.04
CA ARG A 603 9.11 19.06 -19.49
C ARG A 603 7.58 18.94 -19.42
N LEU A 604 6.94 20.01 -18.94
CA LEU A 604 5.48 20.15 -18.83
C LEU A 604 5.04 21.37 -19.64
N VAL A 605 4.20 21.17 -20.64
CA VAL A 605 3.65 22.21 -21.51
C VAL A 605 2.18 22.43 -21.16
N ILE A 606 1.83 23.66 -20.83
CA ILE A 606 0.50 24.06 -20.38
C ILE A 606 -0.08 25.06 -21.39
N ILE A 607 -1.17 24.70 -22.07
CA ILE A 607 -1.76 25.49 -23.17
C ILE A 607 -3.21 25.83 -22.84
N TYR A 608 -3.62 27.09 -23.03
CA TYR A 608 -5.03 27.47 -22.98
C TYR A 608 -5.69 27.43 -24.35
N ARG A 609 -6.79 26.68 -24.46
CA ARG A 609 -7.58 26.45 -25.69
C ARG A 609 -9.02 26.12 -25.30
N ASP A 610 -10.01 26.47 -26.10
CA ASP A 610 -11.43 26.03 -25.93
C ASP A 610 -11.97 26.20 -24.49
N LYS A 611 -11.59 27.30 -23.83
CA LYS A 611 -11.88 27.65 -22.43
C LYS A 611 -11.29 26.71 -21.36
N LEU A 612 -10.39 25.81 -21.72
CA LEU A 612 -9.70 24.85 -20.85
C LEU A 612 -8.17 25.04 -20.90
N TRP A 613 -7.52 24.70 -19.80
CA TRP A 613 -6.08 24.48 -19.70
C TRP A 613 -5.77 23.02 -19.97
N PHE A 614 -4.92 22.76 -20.95
CA PHE A 614 -4.41 21.44 -21.32
C PHE A 614 -3.00 21.28 -20.75
N PHE A 615 -2.77 20.20 -20.01
CA PHE A 615 -1.49 19.88 -19.37
C PHE A 615 -0.85 18.70 -20.09
N THR A 616 0.27 18.94 -20.76
CA THR A 616 0.95 17.95 -21.62
C THR A 616 2.36 17.70 -21.11
N SER A 617 2.68 16.46 -20.76
CA SER A 617 4.05 16.01 -20.51
C SER A 617 4.81 15.89 -21.83
N ILE A 618 6.08 16.28 -21.86
CA ILE A 618 7.01 15.96 -22.95
C ILE A 618 8.19 15.15 -22.42
N TYR A 619 8.40 13.98 -23.02
CA TYR A 619 9.53 13.10 -22.77
C TYR A 619 10.57 13.25 -23.89
N GLU A 620 11.63 14.01 -23.62
CA GLU A 620 12.80 14.10 -24.48
C GLU A 620 13.69 12.86 -24.22
N LYS A 621 13.64 11.87 -25.12
CA LYS A 621 14.82 11.04 -25.39
C LYS A 621 15.81 11.92 -26.17
N GLU A 622 17.11 11.70 -25.96
CA GLU A 622 18.16 12.34 -26.77
C GLU A 622 18.10 11.86 -28.23
N THR A 623 17.30 12.52 -29.05
CA THR A 623 17.35 12.42 -30.51
C THR A 623 17.62 13.78 -31.11
N LYS A 624 18.64 13.84 -31.98
CA LYS A 624 19.13 15.10 -32.54
C LYS A 624 18.03 15.81 -33.34
N LEU A 625 17.94 17.12 -33.13
CA LEU A 625 17.06 18.01 -33.86
C LEU A 625 17.48 18.06 -35.34
N ASN A 626 16.79 17.28 -36.19
CA ASN A 626 16.49 17.46 -37.62
C ASN A 626 16.02 16.11 -38.20
N GLU A 627 15.02 16.12 -39.10
CA GLU A 627 14.36 14.95 -39.75
C GLU A 627 13.13 14.31 -39.05
N VAL A 628 12.16 15.13 -38.58
CA VAL A 628 10.79 14.65 -38.25
C VAL A 628 9.73 15.66 -38.71
N LEU A 629 9.30 15.58 -39.98
CA LEU A 629 8.19 16.40 -40.51
C LEU A 629 7.13 15.61 -41.31
N SER A 630 7.20 14.29 -41.34
CA SER A 630 6.12 13.44 -41.86
C SER A 630 6.06 12.12 -41.10
N MET A 631 4.83 11.71 -40.73
CA MET A 631 4.44 10.52 -39.97
C MET A 631 4.39 10.66 -38.44
N ALA A 632 3.15 10.81 -37.94
CA ALA A 632 2.66 10.64 -36.57
C ALA A 632 3.22 11.55 -35.46
N ASP A 633 2.30 12.11 -34.66
CA ASP A 633 2.53 12.84 -33.40
C ASP A 633 3.13 11.99 -32.25
N LYS A 634 3.92 10.95 -32.57
CA LYS A 634 4.38 9.90 -31.66
C LYS A 634 5.89 9.96 -31.44
N GLN A 635 6.34 10.88 -30.59
CA GLN A 635 7.46 10.65 -29.66
C GLN A 635 7.56 11.82 -28.67
N GLY A 636 7.17 11.57 -27.43
CA GLY A 636 7.40 12.48 -26.29
C GLY A 636 6.14 13.09 -25.66
N LYS A 637 5.15 13.53 -26.46
CA LYS A 637 3.99 14.28 -25.95
C LYS A 637 2.87 13.36 -25.43
N VAL A 638 2.42 13.60 -24.19
CA VAL A 638 1.29 12.92 -23.56
C VAL A 638 0.41 13.97 -22.87
N GLU A 639 -0.85 14.11 -23.29
CA GLU A 639 -1.82 14.89 -22.50
C GLU A 639 -2.06 14.17 -21.17
N LEU A 640 -1.88 14.88 -20.06
CA LEU A 640 -2.02 14.34 -18.70
C LEU A 640 -3.41 14.64 -18.13
N PHE A 641 -3.90 15.86 -18.40
CA PHE A 641 -5.11 16.40 -17.81
C PHE A 641 -5.59 17.64 -18.55
N ARG A 642 -6.88 17.95 -18.44
CA ARG A 642 -7.46 19.21 -18.92
C ARG A 642 -8.54 19.74 -17.97
N HIS A 643 -8.52 21.04 -17.69
CA HIS A 643 -9.38 21.66 -16.68
C HIS A 643 -9.59 23.17 -16.89
N SER A 644 -10.72 23.72 -16.42
CA SER A 644 -11.04 25.16 -16.55
C SER A 644 -10.15 26.06 -15.68
N SER A 645 -9.65 25.55 -14.56
CA SER A 645 -8.68 26.22 -13.69
C SER A 645 -7.24 25.72 -13.93
N PHE A 646 -6.34 26.68 -14.13
CA PHE A 646 -4.89 26.46 -14.18
C PHE A 646 -4.37 25.84 -12.88
N LEU A 647 -4.70 26.41 -11.71
CA LEU A 647 -4.12 25.97 -10.45
C LEU A 647 -4.55 24.54 -10.09
N PHE A 648 -5.82 24.16 -10.34
CA PHE A 648 -6.28 22.78 -10.14
C PHE A 648 -5.44 21.81 -10.98
N GLY A 649 -5.31 22.07 -12.29
CA GLY A 649 -4.58 21.17 -13.19
C GLY A 649 -3.07 21.14 -12.92
N PHE A 650 -2.49 22.26 -12.47
CA PHE A 650 -1.08 22.31 -12.08
C PHE A 650 -0.85 21.59 -10.75
N ALA A 651 -1.74 21.73 -9.78
CA ALA A 651 -1.70 20.96 -8.53
C ALA A 651 -1.97 19.46 -8.76
N TYR A 652 -2.80 19.08 -9.73
CA TYR A 652 -2.90 17.70 -10.21
C TYR A 652 -1.56 17.19 -10.77
N CYS A 653 -0.82 18.04 -11.51
CA CYS A 653 0.52 17.70 -12.00
C CYS A 653 1.55 17.52 -10.88
N ILE A 654 1.49 18.34 -9.83
CA ILE A 654 2.35 18.21 -8.65
C ILE A 654 2.00 16.93 -7.87
N LEU A 655 0.73 16.75 -7.48
CA LEU A 655 0.24 15.61 -6.70
C LEU A 655 0.48 14.24 -7.38
N ASN A 656 0.49 14.22 -8.71
CA ASN A 656 0.75 13.01 -9.49
C ASN A 656 2.19 12.85 -9.97
N ASN A 657 3.14 13.64 -9.46
CA ASN A 657 4.56 13.54 -9.78
C ASN A 657 4.83 13.71 -11.30
N TYR A 658 4.17 14.69 -11.92
CA TYR A 658 4.47 15.14 -13.28
C TYR A 658 5.31 16.45 -13.30
N PHE A 659 5.51 17.08 -12.14
CA PHE A 659 6.40 18.22 -11.93
C PHE A 659 7.30 17.95 -10.72
N PHE A 660 8.62 18.16 -10.85
CA PHE A 660 9.60 17.83 -9.81
C PHE A 660 10.55 18.99 -9.46
N VAL A 661 10.78 19.14 -8.15
CA VAL A 661 11.81 19.99 -7.57
C VAL A 661 12.67 19.13 -6.64
N ASN A 662 13.99 19.21 -6.76
CA ASN A 662 14.87 18.68 -5.73
C ASN A 662 14.98 19.70 -4.58
N ILE A 663 14.60 19.29 -3.37
CA ILE A 663 14.56 20.10 -2.14
C ILE A 663 15.58 19.56 -1.10
N LYS A 664 16.48 18.63 -1.48
CA LYS A 664 17.54 18.16 -0.58
C LYS A 664 18.60 19.25 -0.35
N GLY A 665 18.73 19.72 0.89
CA GLY A 665 19.75 20.67 1.32
C GLY A 665 19.47 22.12 0.91
N SER A 666 20.53 22.92 0.76
CA SER A 666 20.44 24.34 0.37
C SER A 666 20.24 24.55 -1.13
N ILE A 667 20.36 23.51 -1.97
CA ILE A 667 20.32 23.60 -3.43
C ILE A 667 18.90 23.25 -3.92
N ARG A 668 18.10 24.29 -4.20
CA ARG A 668 16.76 24.14 -4.80
C ARG A 668 16.86 24.11 -6.34
N LYS A 669 16.81 22.92 -6.94
CA LYS A 669 16.83 22.76 -8.41
C LYS A 669 15.50 22.19 -8.92
N THR A 670 14.76 22.94 -9.73
CA THR A 670 13.66 22.35 -10.53
C THR A 670 14.28 21.37 -11.53
N LEU A 671 13.73 20.15 -11.63
CA LEU A 671 14.19 19.12 -12.58
C LEU A 671 13.27 19.00 -13.80
N SER A 672 12.04 19.49 -13.71
CA SER A 672 11.11 19.62 -14.83
C SER A 672 11.04 21.07 -15.31
N THR A 673 11.16 21.34 -16.62
CA THR A 673 10.89 22.68 -17.18
C THR A 673 9.39 22.87 -17.42
N VAL A 674 8.82 24.03 -17.07
CA VAL A 674 7.41 24.34 -17.36
C VAL A 674 7.28 25.44 -18.40
N GLU A 675 6.56 25.15 -19.48
CA GLU A 675 6.24 26.10 -20.56
C GLU A 675 4.74 26.43 -20.52
N VAL A 676 4.37 27.69 -20.29
CA VAL A 676 2.96 28.11 -20.28
C VAL A 676 2.63 29.00 -21.48
N ASN A 677 1.73 28.54 -22.34
CA ASN A 677 1.26 29.27 -23.51
C ASN A 677 -0.07 29.98 -23.24
N PHE A 678 -0.02 31.32 -23.31
CA PHE A 678 -1.15 32.22 -23.04
C PHE A 678 -1.84 32.74 -24.31
N SER A 679 -1.49 32.28 -25.51
CA SER A 679 -1.97 32.86 -26.78
C SER A 679 -3.50 32.88 -26.92
N GLY A 680 -4.19 31.87 -26.40
CA GLY A 680 -5.66 31.79 -26.36
C GLY A 680 -6.33 32.54 -25.19
N TYR A 681 -5.57 33.04 -24.20
CA TYR A 681 -6.11 33.66 -22.98
C TYR A 681 -6.21 35.20 -23.13
N ASN A 682 -7.21 35.67 -23.89
CA ASN A 682 -7.29 37.07 -24.34
C ASN A 682 -8.44 37.92 -23.77
N GLU A 683 -9.44 37.34 -23.10
CA GLU A 683 -10.74 38.01 -22.83
C GLU A 683 -10.79 38.96 -21.61
N GLN A 684 -9.66 39.47 -21.08
CA GLN A 684 -9.64 40.13 -19.75
C GLN A 684 -9.04 41.54 -19.71
N LYS A 685 -9.76 42.46 -19.03
CA LYS A 685 -9.45 43.89 -18.87
C LYS A 685 -8.15 44.17 -18.10
N ASP A 686 -7.74 43.21 -17.29
CA ASP A 686 -6.71 43.24 -16.26
C ASP A 686 -5.44 42.45 -16.66
N LYS A 687 -5.40 41.92 -17.89
CA LYS A 687 -4.42 40.93 -18.37
C LYS A 687 -2.93 41.25 -18.07
N ILE A 688 -2.50 42.50 -18.14
CA ILE A 688 -1.09 42.86 -17.90
C ILE A 688 -0.70 42.65 -16.43
N ILE A 689 -1.57 43.08 -15.51
CA ILE A 689 -1.34 43.08 -14.06
C ILE A 689 -1.79 41.80 -13.38
N SER A 690 -2.31 40.80 -14.11
CA SER A 690 -2.67 39.48 -13.57
C SER A 690 -1.99 38.32 -14.30
N ARG A 691 -1.22 38.58 -15.37
CA ARG A 691 -0.49 37.54 -16.12
C ARG A 691 0.50 36.81 -15.21
N LEU A 692 0.56 35.49 -15.33
CA LEU A 692 1.63 34.72 -14.68
C LEU A 692 2.96 34.96 -15.43
N PRO A 693 4.07 35.32 -14.75
CA PRO A 693 5.38 35.45 -15.40
C PRO A 693 5.86 34.10 -15.95
N GLN A 694 6.84 34.12 -16.85
CA GLN A 694 7.28 32.90 -17.56
C GLN A 694 7.83 31.82 -16.62
N ASP A 695 8.49 32.21 -15.53
CA ASP A 695 8.95 31.34 -14.44
C ASP A 695 7.91 31.18 -13.30
N GLY A 696 6.72 31.76 -13.45
CA GLY A 696 5.69 31.80 -12.41
C GLY A 696 5.12 30.43 -12.05
N ALA A 697 5.05 29.51 -13.01
CA ALA A 697 4.62 28.13 -12.74
C ALA A 697 5.64 27.38 -11.87
N ASP A 698 6.94 27.51 -12.18
CA ASP A 698 8.03 26.98 -11.34
C ASP A 698 7.99 27.54 -9.92
N ARG A 699 7.80 28.86 -9.78
CA ARG A 699 7.66 29.54 -8.47
C ARG A 699 6.49 28.99 -7.66
N ILE A 700 5.31 28.85 -8.28
CA ILE A 700 4.11 28.26 -7.66
C ILE A 700 4.38 26.81 -7.27
N GLY A 701 5.03 26.02 -8.12
CA GLY A 701 5.32 24.61 -7.88
C GLY A 701 6.26 24.40 -6.68
N ARG A 702 7.34 25.20 -6.59
CA ARG A 702 8.22 25.24 -5.41
C ARG A 702 7.46 25.66 -4.16
N PHE A 703 6.66 26.73 -4.24
CA PHE A 703 5.87 27.20 -3.10
C PHE A 703 4.92 26.11 -2.57
N ILE A 704 4.16 25.45 -3.44
CA ILE A 704 3.28 24.34 -3.04
C ILE A 704 4.07 23.22 -2.37
N LEU A 705 5.17 22.75 -2.97
CA LEU A 705 5.97 21.64 -2.43
C LEU A 705 6.66 22.00 -1.09
N GLU A 706 7.08 23.25 -0.91
CA GLU A 706 7.69 23.75 0.33
C GLU A 706 6.67 23.88 1.47
N LYS A 707 5.42 24.29 1.17
CA LYS A 707 4.38 24.45 2.20
C LYS A 707 3.60 23.16 2.48
N PHE A 708 3.41 22.29 1.48
CA PHE A 708 2.71 21.00 1.63
C PHE A 708 3.68 19.84 1.88
N SER A 709 4.60 20.01 2.84
CA SER A 709 5.52 18.96 3.26
C SER A 709 4.78 17.68 3.71
N PRO A 710 5.31 16.47 3.50
CA PRO A 710 4.69 15.24 4.00
C PRO A 710 4.49 15.27 5.54
N PHE A 711 3.37 14.72 6.02
CA PHE A 711 3.05 14.59 7.44
C PHE A 711 2.42 13.22 7.74
N PRO A 712 2.52 12.70 8.98
CA PRO A 712 1.90 11.43 9.35
C PRO A 712 0.38 11.56 9.42
N VAL A 713 -0.33 10.76 8.61
CA VAL A 713 -1.80 10.73 8.55
C VAL A 713 -2.36 9.79 9.63
N ASN A 714 -3.40 10.24 10.34
CA ASN A 714 -4.20 9.40 11.23
C ASN A 714 -5.54 9.05 10.56
N TYR A 715 -5.68 7.84 10.03
CA TYR A 715 -6.88 7.43 9.29
C TYR A 715 -8.17 7.43 10.11
N ARG A 716 -8.10 7.48 11.44
CA ARG A 716 -9.29 7.71 12.30
C ARG A 716 -10.03 8.99 11.99
N ASP A 717 -9.34 10.00 11.44
CA ASP A 717 -9.96 11.25 11.02
C ASP A 717 -10.96 11.05 9.85
N ALA A 718 -10.98 9.87 9.19
CA ALA A 718 -12.05 9.49 8.26
C ALA A 718 -13.43 9.37 8.95
N MET A 719 -13.46 8.96 10.22
CA MET A 719 -14.68 8.91 11.04
C MET A 719 -15.11 10.30 11.55
N ASN A 720 -14.27 11.33 11.39
CA ASN A 720 -14.60 12.70 11.79
C ASN A 720 -15.46 13.37 10.71
N PRO A 721 -16.76 13.67 10.96
CA PRO A 721 -17.61 14.30 9.95
C PRO A 721 -17.06 15.67 9.52
N ASN A 722 -16.45 16.40 10.46
CA ASN A 722 -15.98 17.76 10.26
C ASN A 722 -14.65 17.88 9.50
N ASN A 723 -13.90 16.76 9.35
CA ASN A 723 -12.59 16.61 8.67
C ASN A 723 -11.87 17.94 8.36
N PRO A 724 -11.09 18.47 9.33
CA PRO A 724 -10.58 19.82 9.26
C PRO A 724 -9.46 19.97 8.22
N VAL A 725 -9.31 21.19 7.69
CA VAL A 725 -8.14 21.56 6.88
C VAL A 725 -6.87 21.51 7.75
N HIS A 726 -5.84 20.84 7.24
CA HIS A 726 -4.51 20.77 7.84
C HIS A 726 -3.63 21.94 7.37
N ASP A 727 -3.50 22.15 6.05
CA ASP A 727 -2.74 23.27 5.46
C ASP A 727 -3.49 23.92 4.30
N MET A 728 -3.22 25.21 4.08
CA MET A 728 -3.85 26.02 3.04
C MET A 728 -2.85 26.96 2.37
N CYS A 729 -2.80 26.92 1.03
CA CYS A 729 -2.11 27.90 0.18
C CYS A 729 -3.16 28.74 -0.57
N ILE A 730 -3.13 30.05 -0.35
CA ILE A 730 -3.97 31.05 -1.01
C ILE A 730 -3.16 31.74 -2.10
N PHE A 731 -3.67 31.76 -3.32
CA PHE A 731 -3.03 32.40 -4.47
C PHE A 731 -3.88 33.58 -4.91
N LEU A 732 -3.29 34.77 -4.93
CA LEU A 732 -3.93 36.02 -5.29
C LEU A 732 -3.50 36.50 -6.67
N ASN A 733 -4.46 36.99 -7.45
CA ASN A 733 -4.26 37.58 -8.78
C ASN A 733 -3.61 36.64 -9.82
N MET A 734 -3.90 35.33 -9.72
CA MET A 734 -3.52 34.35 -10.74
C MET A 734 -4.42 34.48 -11.98
N MET A 735 -3.85 34.95 -13.09
CA MET A 735 -4.50 35.15 -14.40
C MET A 735 -5.60 36.22 -14.44
N VAL A 736 -6.29 36.45 -13.33
CA VAL A 736 -7.40 37.39 -13.15
C VAL A 736 -7.14 38.21 -11.88
N PHE A 737 -7.24 39.54 -11.93
CA PHE A 737 -7.08 40.39 -10.75
C PHE A 737 -8.33 40.28 -9.86
N GLY A 738 -8.14 40.28 -8.54
CA GLY A 738 -9.21 40.03 -7.56
C GLY A 738 -9.62 38.56 -7.45
N ARG A 739 -9.02 37.63 -8.22
CA ARG A 739 -9.23 36.20 -8.03
C ARG A 739 -8.46 35.69 -6.82
N ILE A 740 -9.16 34.91 -6.01
CA ILE A 740 -8.65 34.22 -4.83
C ILE A 740 -8.78 32.72 -5.12
N ASP A 741 -7.66 32.08 -5.41
CA ASP A 741 -7.57 30.63 -5.59
C ASP A 741 -7.05 30.00 -4.28
N ILE A 742 -7.74 28.99 -3.76
CA ILE A 742 -7.36 28.33 -2.51
C ILE A 742 -7.10 26.86 -2.78
N LEU A 743 -5.84 26.45 -2.66
CA LEU A 743 -5.41 25.06 -2.63
C LEU A 743 -5.24 24.66 -1.16
N TYR A 744 -5.85 23.57 -0.73
CA TYR A 744 -5.80 23.14 0.67
C TYR A 744 -5.79 21.61 0.78
N ARG A 745 -5.36 21.09 1.93
CA ARG A 745 -5.39 19.65 2.22
C ARG A 745 -5.98 19.35 3.59
N ASP A 746 -6.68 18.23 3.70
CA ASP A 746 -7.28 17.76 4.96
C ASP A 746 -6.27 16.98 5.81
N THR A 747 -6.70 16.51 6.98
CA THR A 747 -5.89 15.65 7.89
C THR A 747 -5.60 14.25 7.34
N LEU A 748 -6.22 13.86 6.22
CA LEU A 748 -5.96 12.62 5.49
C LEU A 748 -5.02 12.84 4.28
N ASN A 749 -4.51 14.07 4.11
CA ASN A 749 -3.67 14.51 2.99
C ASN A 749 -4.36 14.41 1.61
N ASN A 750 -5.70 14.46 1.56
CA ASN A 750 -6.46 14.70 0.34
C ASN A 750 -6.34 16.17 -0.06
N TRP A 751 -6.08 16.46 -1.34
CA TRP A 751 -5.92 17.82 -1.84
C TRP A 751 -7.23 18.33 -2.43
N TYR A 752 -7.51 19.61 -2.22
CA TYR A 752 -8.71 20.30 -2.67
C TYR A 752 -8.37 21.66 -3.25
N TYR A 753 -9.20 22.11 -4.18
CA TYR A 753 -9.11 23.41 -4.81
C TYR A 753 -10.48 24.11 -4.81
N THR A 754 -10.51 25.36 -4.39
CA THR A 754 -11.65 26.25 -4.60
C THR A 754 -11.20 27.60 -5.16
N SER A 755 -12.13 28.36 -5.73
CA SER A 755 -11.87 29.63 -6.40
C SER A 755 -13.02 30.58 -6.17
N MET A 756 -12.71 31.85 -5.95
CA MET A 756 -13.69 32.92 -5.80
C MET A 756 -13.14 34.23 -6.38
N LEU A 757 -14.04 35.15 -6.70
CA LEU A 757 -13.72 36.43 -7.31
C LEU A 757 -14.20 37.56 -6.39
N ALA A 758 -13.27 38.44 -6.01
CA ALA A 758 -13.56 39.68 -5.30
C ALA A 758 -13.85 40.77 -6.36
N ASP A 759 -15.11 40.92 -6.72
CA ASP A 759 -15.52 41.77 -7.85
C ASP A 759 -15.22 43.26 -7.63
N ASN A 760 -15.28 43.76 -6.39
CA ASN A 760 -14.95 45.17 -6.12
C ASN A 760 -13.44 45.43 -6.19
N VAL A 761 -12.60 44.51 -5.69
CA VAL A 761 -11.15 44.52 -5.91
C VAL A 761 -10.83 44.45 -7.41
N ARG A 762 -11.52 43.60 -8.18
CA ARG A 762 -11.30 43.51 -9.63
C ARG A 762 -11.67 44.80 -10.35
N ALA A 763 -12.79 45.41 -10.00
CA ALA A 763 -13.22 46.70 -10.54
C ALA A 763 -12.19 47.81 -10.29
N LYS A 764 -11.50 47.77 -9.13
CA LYS A 764 -10.43 48.71 -8.74
C LYS A 764 -9.02 48.27 -9.15
N SER A 765 -8.86 47.23 -9.97
CA SER A 765 -7.57 46.59 -10.28
C SER A 765 -6.44 47.55 -10.69
N LYS A 766 -6.73 48.58 -11.50
CA LYS A 766 -5.73 49.62 -11.86
C LYS A 766 -5.25 50.44 -10.66
N GLN A 767 -6.16 50.89 -9.79
CA GLN A 767 -5.82 51.63 -8.58
C GLN A 767 -5.02 50.76 -7.61
N LEU A 768 -5.47 49.52 -7.38
CA LEU A 768 -4.87 48.60 -6.42
C LEU A 768 -3.51 48.04 -6.88
N PHE A 769 -3.22 48.07 -8.18
CA PHE A 769 -1.89 47.80 -8.71
C PHE A 769 -0.86 48.84 -8.24
N ASP A 770 -1.20 50.13 -8.33
CA ASP A 770 -0.33 51.24 -7.91
C ASP A 770 -0.37 51.52 -6.40
N SER A 771 -1.34 50.94 -5.67
CA SER A 771 -1.46 50.97 -4.21
C SER A 771 -1.29 49.60 -3.55
N PRO A 772 -0.08 49.00 -3.51
CA PRO A 772 0.14 47.66 -2.92
C PRO A 772 -0.36 47.52 -1.48
N GLU A 773 -0.18 48.55 -0.65
CA GLU A 773 -0.66 48.58 0.74
C GLU A 773 -2.19 48.57 0.84
N GLU A 774 -2.91 49.22 -0.10
CA GLU A 774 -4.38 49.19 -0.14
C GLU A 774 -4.87 47.77 -0.51
N PHE A 775 -4.22 47.13 -1.48
CA PHE A 775 -4.52 45.75 -1.86
C PHE A 775 -4.27 44.76 -0.72
N LEU A 776 -3.09 44.84 -0.06
CA LEU A 776 -2.71 43.97 1.06
C LEU A 776 -3.53 44.23 2.34
N ASN A 777 -4.39 45.26 2.37
CA ASN A 777 -5.36 45.54 3.43
C ASN A 777 -6.83 45.35 2.97
N SER A 778 -7.07 44.70 1.83
CA SER A 778 -8.42 44.54 1.28
C SER A 778 -9.34 43.71 2.18
N HIS A 779 -10.34 44.39 2.76
CA HIS A 779 -11.35 43.80 3.62
C HIS A 779 -12.25 42.79 2.87
N GLU A 780 -12.48 42.99 1.57
CA GLU A 780 -13.24 42.05 0.73
C GLU A 780 -12.51 40.72 0.61
N ILE A 781 -11.20 40.75 0.32
CA ILE A 781 -10.37 39.53 0.27
C ILE A 781 -10.36 38.82 1.62
N PHE A 782 -10.18 39.56 2.72
CA PHE A 782 -10.20 38.97 4.07
C PHE A 782 -11.56 38.37 4.45
N ALA A 783 -12.68 39.01 4.07
CA ALA A 783 -14.02 38.50 4.29
C ALA A 783 -14.29 37.20 3.52
N HIS A 784 -13.84 37.10 2.28
CA HIS A 784 -13.91 35.88 1.48
C HIS A 784 -13.10 34.73 2.11
N ILE A 785 -11.84 34.98 2.46
CA ILE A 785 -10.97 33.97 3.08
C ILE A 785 -11.50 33.54 4.45
N HIS A 786 -11.94 34.47 5.29
CA HIS A 786 -12.54 34.17 6.60
C HIS A 786 -13.82 33.34 6.45
N THR A 787 -14.68 33.66 5.49
CA THR A 787 -15.90 32.87 5.18
C THR A 787 -15.54 31.43 4.79
N PHE A 788 -14.51 31.23 3.99
CA PHE A 788 -13.98 29.90 3.67
C PHE A 788 -13.46 29.19 4.93
N CYS A 789 -12.61 29.84 5.71
CA CYS A 789 -11.99 29.26 6.91
C CYS A 789 -13.03 28.77 7.93
N THR A 790 -14.08 29.56 8.17
CA THR A 790 -15.19 29.24 9.08
C THR A 790 -16.04 28.08 8.56
N LYS A 791 -16.32 28.02 7.24
CA LYS A 791 -17.08 26.91 6.63
C LYS A 791 -16.30 25.59 6.57
N SER A 792 -14.97 25.66 6.47
CA SER A 792 -14.10 24.49 6.25
C SER A 792 -13.43 23.95 7.52
N ASN A 793 -13.84 24.42 8.70
CA ASN A 793 -13.29 23.99 10.01
C ASN A 793 -11.75 23.99 10.04
N VAL A 794 -11.11 25.03 9.48
CA VAL A 794 -9.65 25.17 9.54
C VAL A 794 -9.24 25.22 11.01
N ARG A 795 -8.27 24.38 11.45
CA ARG A 795 -7.85 24.29 12.87
C ARG A 795 -7.18 25.59 13.33
N GLN A 796 -7.98 26.58 13.77
CA GLN A 796 -7.50 27.86 14.30
C GLN A 796 -6.63 27.72 15.57
N ALA A 797 -6.72 26.58 16.27
CA ALA A 797 -6.05 26.32 17.55
C ALA A 797 -4.50 26.25 17.51
N LYS A 798 -3.86 26.42 16.34
CA LYS A 798 -2.40 26.62 16.22
C LYS A 798 -1.99 27.90 15.47
N GLY A 799 -2.91 28.87 15.36
CA GLY A 799 -2.63 30.17 14.76
C GLY A 799 -2.43 30.13 13.25
N ALA A 800 -2.01 31.26 12.67
CA ALA A 800 -1.90 31.44 11.23
C ALA A 800 -0.71 30.71 10.56
N SER A 801 -0.04 29.78 11.24
CA SER A 801 1.17 29.10 10.74
C SER A 801 0.93 28.28 9.47
N ASN A 802 -0.25 27.67 9.35
CA ASN A 802 -0.61 26.75 8.27
C ASN A 802 -1.38 27.44 7.12
N ILE A 803 -1.49 28.77 7.19
CA ILE A 803 -2.00 29.60 6.09
C ILE A 803 -0.79 30.19 5.39
N HIS A 804 -0.67 29.93 4.09
CA HIS A 804 0.39 30.44 3.23
C HIS A 804 -0.24 31.25 2.11
N VAL A 805 0.40 32.36 1.73
CA VAL A 805 -0.16 33.30 0.75
C VAL A 805 0.87 33.57 -0.34
N TRP A 806 0.50 33.30 -1.58
CA TRP A 806 1.26 33.61 -2.76
C TRP A 806 0.56 34.76 -3.51
N VAL A 807 1.28 35.85 -3.74
CA VAL A 807 0.77 37.01 -4.48
C VAL A 807 1.54 37.09 -5.78
N ASN A 808 0.83 37.15 -6.91
CA ASN A 808 1.47 37.23 -8.21
C ASN A 808 2.41 38.48 -8.28
N PRO A 809 3.73 38.31 -8.46
CA PRO A 809 4.70 39.39 -8.27
C PRO A 809 4.65 40.51 -9.32
N VAL A 810 3.86 40.33 -10.40
CA VAL A 810 3.56 41.37 -11.39
C VAL A 810 2.25 42.11 -11.11
N SER A 811 1.51 41.73 -10.06
CA SER A 811 0.21 42.31 -9.73
C SER A 811 0.26 43.50 -8.77
N LEU A 812 1.43 43.83 -8.23
CA LEU A 812 1.64 44.98 -7.35
C LEU A 812 2.86 45.77 -7.82
N ASN A 813 2.70 47.10 -7.93
CA ASN A 813 3.75 48.03 -8.32
C ASN A 813 4.75 48.25 -7.18
N MET A 814 5.55 47.22 -6.92
CA MET A 814 6.58 47.19 -5.88
C MET A 814 7.98 47.18 -6.47
N GLN A 815 8.96 47.66 -5.71
CA GLN A 815 10.39 47.49 -6.03
C GLN A 815 10.94 46.15 -5.49
N GLY A 816 12.15 45.78 -5.89
CA GLY A 816 12.83 44.54 -5.47
C GLY A 816 12.58 43.33 -6.38
N SER A 817 13.29 42.22 -6.10
CA SER A 817 13.16 40.98 -6.86
C SER A 817 11.79 40.32 -6.63
N PRO A 818 11.31 39.45 -7.55
CA PRO A 818 10.04 38.74 -7.36
C PRO A 818 9.99 37.89 -6.08
N GLU A 819 11.12 37.36 -5.60
CA GLU A 819 11.24 36.64 -4.32
C GLU A 819 10.98 37.59 -3.15
N HIS A 820 11.64 38.76 -3.13
CA HIS A 820 11.47 39.76 -2.09
C HIS A 820 10.03 40.31 -2.04
N LYS A 821 9.43 40.56 -3.22
CA LYS A 821 8.01 40.96 -3.33
C LYS A 821 7.08 39.91 -2.74
N GLN A 822 7.33 38.63 -3.02
CA GLN A 822 6.53 37.52 -2.50
C GLN A 822 6.68 37.38 -0.99
N GLU A 823 7.91 37.45 -0.45
CA GLU A 823 8.16 37.37 0.99
C GLU A 823 7.51 38.54 1.75
N TYR A 824 7.69 39.78 1.26
CA TYR A 824 7.02 40.95 1.81
C TYR A 824 5.50 40.78 1.81
N SER A 825 4.94 40.39 0.65
CA SER A 825 3.50 40.25 0.46
C SER A 825 2.91 39.16 1.34
N GLU A 826 3.57 37.99 1.47
CA GLU A 826 3.15 36.90 2.35
C GLU A 826 3.13 37.34 3.81
N ASN A 827 4.21 37.97 4.29
CA ASN A 827 4.34 38.40 5.68
C ASN A 827 3.35 39.52 6.03
N LYS A 828 3.25 40.55 5.17
CA LYS A 828 2.36 41.69 5.36
C LYS A 828 0.89 41.28 5.32
N PHE A 829 0.50 40.48 4.33
CA PHE A 829 -0.87 39.97 4.20
C PHE A 829 -1.28 39.13 5.42
N LYS A 830 -0.41 38.23 5.91
CA LYS A 830 -0.69 37.44 7.12
C LYS A 830 -0.90 38.31 8.34
N SER A 831 -0.02 39.29 8.57
CA SER A 831 -0.17 40.24 9.69
C SER A 831 -1.51 40.97 9.64
N ASN A 832 -1.87 41.49 8.46
CA ASN A 832 -3.13 42.22 8.26
C ASN A 832 -4.36 41.31 8.44
N TYR A 833 -4.31 40.06 7.95
CA TYR A 833 -5.39 39.07 8.11
C TYR A 833 -5.57 38.63 9.58
N ILE A 834 -4.48 38.47 10.34
CA ILE A 834 -4.55 38.18 11.77
C ILE A 834 -5.26 39.33 12.50
N ASN A 835 -4.89 40.58 12.23
CA ASN A 835 -5.53 41.75 12.83
C ASN A 835 -7.03 41.81 12.47
N TYR A 836 -7.39 41.55 11.21
CA TYR A 836 -8.79 41.47 10.77
C TYR A 836 -9.58 40.39 11.53
N THR A 837 -9.02 39.20 11.73
CA THR A 837 -9.72 38.12 12.45
C THR A 837 -9.86 38.40 13.94
N GLN A 838 -8.86 39.03 14.58
CA GLN A 838 -8.95 39.48 15.98
C GLN A 838 -10.03 40.55 16.18
N LEU A 839 -10.10 41.56 15.31
CA LEU A 839 -11.16 42.58 15.36
C LEU A 839 -12.56 41.96 15.20
N ARG A 840 -12.71 41.00 14.28
CA ARG A 840 -13.96 40.23 14.10
C ARG A 840 -14.37 39.45 15.34
N LEU A 841 -13.41 38.79 16.01
CA LEU A 841 -13.67 38.03 17.24
C LEU A 841 -14.11 38.96 18.39
N ASN A 842 -13.40 40.07 18.60
CA ASN A 842 -13.70 41.04 19.65
C ASN A 842 -15.11 41.67 19.46
N ASN A 843 -15.48 42.00 18.22
CA ASN A 843 -16.80 42.54 17.92
C ASN A 843 -17.91 41.51 18.15
N ASN A 844 -17.71 40.24 17.75
CA ASN A 844 -18.68 39.18 18.01
C ASN A 844 -18.86 38.90 19.52
N THR A 845 -17.83 39.09 20.36
CA THR A 845 -17.96 38.99 21.83
C THR A 845 -18.65 40.18 22.48
N ALA A 846 -18.69 41.35 21.81
CA ALA A 846 -19.37 42.54 22.32
C ALA A 846 -20.90 42.50 22.09
N GLU A 847 -21.38 41.72 21.12
CA GLU A 847 -22.81 41.60 20.76
C GLU A 847 -23.58 40.52 21.55
N THR A 848 -23.00 39.97 22.62
CA THR A 848 -23.76 39.14 23.59
C THR A 848 -24.11 40.00 24.81
N PRO A 849 -25.24 40.73 24.83
CA PRO A 849 -25.67 41.39 26.05
C PRO A 849 -25.91 40.33 27.12
N ALA A 850 -25.23 40.48 28.26
CA ALA A 850 -25.47 39.65 29.42
C ALA A 850 -26.92 39.83 29.86
N ASN A 851 -27.78 38.83 29.58
CA ASN A 851 -29.16 38.82 30.03
C ASN A 851 -29.21 38.46 31.52
N LYS A 852 -28.65 39.36 32.34
CA LYS A 852 -28.82 39.46 33.78
C LYS A 852 -29.82 40.58 34.04
N ASN A 853 -31.10 40.25 34.22
CA ASN A 853 -31.77 40.41 35.51
C ASN A 853 -33.29 40.28 35.45
N THR A 854 -33.86 39.96 36.62
CA THR A 854 -35.23 40.24 37.10
C THR A 854 -36.39 39.54 36.38
N GLY A 855 -37.01 38.61 37.10
CA GLY A 855 -38.19 37.81 36.72
C GLY A 855 -38.23 36.57 37.59
#